data_AF-A0A3D0PYD7-F1
#
_entry.id   AF-A0A3D0PYD7-F1
#
_cell.length_a   1.000
_cell.length_b   1.000
_cell.length_c   1.000
_cell.angle_alpha   90.00
_cell.angle_beta   90.00
_cell.angle_gamma   90.00
#
_symmetry.space_group_name_H-M   'P 1'
#
loop_
_entity.id
_entity.type
_entity.pdbx_description
1 polymer ?
#
loop_
_entity_poly.entity_id
_entity_poly.type
_entity_poly.pdbx_seq_one_letter_code
_entity_poly.pdbx_strand_id
1 'polypeptide(L)'
;FAAKVTGADGVLASTARFVLNQLGVAAPVADDVADENAAVVAAVEAELGSDWPKQVEPRFDERKAILFDDRWASAREDLARAYYRSDASALNGSFIGLGKAIADEAAWYAGKTDDAALADAFRRVADEAEEPAAQSVEASRFAGDIAVVTGVAPNSIAAQVVNGLLAGGATVVATSHSFKPSVKAWAKQTYREHAAGDAKLWLVPANLSSYRDVDALVAWVGNVQKKTSGATTTILKPAYEPSLFFPFAAPPVHGSLADSGELFESQARLMLWGVERAIAGLAKIGADTDVQHRLHVVLPGSPNRGVFGGDGAYGEVKSAFDAIVNRARAEKVWSSRVTFAHPKIGWVRGTGLMGGNDPLVEVVERHGLKTYSTAEIAVELLNLSTKEARAKAVKAPLNVDLTGGLGSEPIDIKALRAEAMADAAKAQAETDAEESADEQDASSAKTLIKALPSPRAPRQAKVDLDDWRNVTARPEDEIVIVSIGELGPWGSGRTRFEAELGIHSDGEVDLSAGAVLELAWNMGLLTWNDSPKPGWYDTDGNLVPEEDIAERYHDEVVARSGIRPFEEGMGGDYKDGADEEEAEVFLDHDVTFSVPTREIAEEYVKLDEAHTSFEADAESGEWNVTRHAGSMIRVPRRAAMTRTVGGQFPKGFDPVKWGIPASMVGDVDKIALWNIVTTVDAYLSAGFTPAEILAAVHPSMVASTQGTGFGGMASMRKLYLDRFLNHEIPTDILQEALPNVVAAHVMQSYIGGYGNMIQPVSACATAAVSLEEGADKIALGKADFVVTGAIDDIGVESVIGFGNMNATANSEEMYAKGIDARFFSRANDRRRGGFVESQGGGTILLTRGDIALKLGLPVAGVVGFVHS
;
A
#
# COMPACT_ATOMS: atom_id res chain seq x y z
N PHE A 1 -33.03 -54.27 30.30
CA PHE A 1 -32.31 -53.53 31.35
C PHE A 1 -31.79 -52.20 30.82
N ALA A 2 -30.97 -52.18 29.75
CA ALA A 2 -30.51 -50.96 29.07
C ALA A 2 -31.63 -49.95 28.75
N ALA A 3 -32.73 -50.36 28.12
CA ALA A 3 -33.86 -49.46 27.82
C ALA A 3 -34.53 -48.81 29.06
N LYS A 4 -34.45 -49.43 30.24
CA LYS A 4 -34.97 -48.86 31.51
C LYS A 4 -33.99 -47.90 32.17
N VAL A 5 -32.69 -48.00 31.89
CA VAL A 5 -31.65 -47.20 32.54
C VAL A 5 -31.21 -46.05 31.64
N THR A 6 -30.93 -46.32 30.36
CA THR A 6 -30.38 -45.37 29.38
C THR A 6 -31.31 -45.03 28.21
N GLY A 7 -32.52 -45.62 28.15
CA GLY A 7 -33.50 -45.29 27.11
C GLY A 7 -34.02 -43.86 27.22
N ALA A 8 -34.75 -43.39 26.20
CA ALA A 8 -35.30 -42.03 26.15
C ALA A 8 -36.24 -41.69 27.33
N ASP A 9 -36.86 -42.71 27.93
CA ASP A 9 -37.66 -42.63 29.17
C ASP A 9 -37.05 -43.47 30.31
N GLY A 10 -35.77 -43.80 30.20
CA GLY A 10 -35.00 -44.48 31.22
C GLY A 10 -34.74 -43.57 32.43
N VAL A 11 -34.37 -44.19 33.55
CA VAL A 11 -34.16 -43.49 34.84
C VAL A 11 -33.15 -42.34 34.71
N LEU A 12 -32.06 -42.52 33.95
CA LEU A 12 -31.07 -41.44 33.78
C LEU A 12 -31.63 -40.25 33.00
N ALA A 13 -32.39 -40.50 31.93
CA ALA A 13 -33.00 -39.45 31.12
C ALA A 13 -34.11 -38.70 31.90
N SER A 14 -34.90 -39.41 32.71
CA SER A 14 -35.94 -38.78 33.54
C SER A 14 -35.36 -37.99 34.72
N THR A 15 -34.31 -38.50 35.36
CA THR A 15 -33.56 -37.76 36.38
C THR A 15 -32.89 -36.53 35.78
N ALA A 16 -32.26 -36.63 34.61
CA ALA A 16 -31.68 -35.49 33.91
C ALA A 16 -32.73 -34.42 33.60
N ARG A 17 -33.90 -34.80 33.05
CA ARG A 17 -35.03 -33.87 32.79
C ARG A 17 -35.58 -33.24 34.07
N PHE A 18 -35.70 -34.01 35.16
CA PHE A 18 -36.14 -33.51 36.46
C PHE A 18 -35.16 -32.48 37.03
N VAL A 19 -33.86 -32.77 36.97
CA VAL A 19 -32.79 -31.87 37.41
C VAL A 19 -32.75 -30.61 36.53
N LEU A 20 -32.84 -30.73 35.21
CA LEU A 20 -32.92 -29.59 34.29
C LEU A 20 -34.13 -28.68 34.59
N ASN A 21 -35.29 -29.27 34.89
CA ASN A 21 -36.49 -28.52 35.29
C ASN A 21 -36.33 -27.84 36.66
N GLN A 22 -35.71 -28.51 37.65
CA GLN A 22 -35.43 -27.92 38.98
C GLN A 22 -34.41 -26.77 38.91
N LEU A 23 -33.43 -26.87 38.02
CA LEU A 23 -32.43 -25.84 37.77
C LEU A 23 -32.95 -24.68 36.89
N GLY A 24 -34.18 -24.78 36.36
CA GLY A 24 -34.78 -23.78 35.48
C GLY A 24 -34.17 -23.73 34.08
N VAL A 25 -33.40 -24.75 33.68
CA VAL A 25 -32.68 -24.85 32.39
C VAL A 25 -33.46 -25.74 31.42
N ALA A 26 -34.78 -25.57 31.35
CA ALA A 26 -35.57 -26.19 30.30
C ALA A 26 -35.11 -25.62 28.94
N ALA A 27 -35.08 -26.45 27.90
CA ALA A 27 -34.78 -25.96 26.56
C ALA A 27 -35.75 -24.80 26.23
N PRO A 28 -35.25 -23.63 25.80
CA PRO A 28 -36.12 -22.54 25.42
C PRO A 28 -37.09 -23.05 24.36
N VAL A 29 -38.40 -22.85 24.60
CA VAL A 29 -39.39 -23.02 23.53
C VAL A 29 -38.98 -22.03 22.45
N ALA A 30 -38.79 -22.50 21.22
CA ALA A 30 -38.55 -21.60 20.10
C ALA A 30 -39.76 -20.68 20.00
N ASP A 31 -39.61 -19.46 20.48
CA ASP A 31 -40.59 -18.41 20.31
C ASP A 31 -40.63 -18.11 18.80
N ASP A 32 -41.76 -18.43 18.16
CA ASP A 32 -42.13 -18.01 16.79
C ASP A 32 -42.42 -16.50 16.78
N VAL A 33 -41.55 -15.69 17.38
CA VAL A 33 -41.62 -14.24 17.32
C VAL A 33 -41.28 -13.88 15.88
N ALA A 34 -42.30 -13.39 15.16
CA ALA A 34 -42.11 -12.81 13.84
C ALA A 34 -40.92 -11.85 13.90
N ASP A 35 -39.90 -12.09 13.07
CA ASP A 35 -38.67 -11.31 13.09
C ASP A 35 -38.98 -9.86 12.68
N GLU A 36 -39.19 -8.99 13.68
CA GLU A 36 -39.49 -7.58 13.49
C GLU A 36 -38.39 -6.89 12.67
N ASN A 37 -37.14 -7.37 12.76
CA ASN A 37 -36.05 -6.84 11.94
C ASN A 37 -36.25 -7.19 10.47
N ALA A 38 -36.68 -8.42 10.17
CA ALA A 38 -37.02 -8.82 8.81
C ALA A 38 -38.19 -8.00 8.25
N ALA A 39 -39.18 -7.66 9.07
CA ALA A 39 -40.30 -6.80 8.66
C ALA A 39 -39.84 -5.36 8.35
N VAL A 40 -38.93 -4.80 9.15
CA VAL A 40 -38.34 -3.47 8.90
C VAL A 40 -37.50 -3.48 7.63
N VAL A 41 -36.66 -4.51 7.43
CA VAL A 41 -35.86 -4.66 6.21
C VAL A 41 -36.78 -4.75 4.99
N ALA A 42 -37.80 -5.61 5.01
CA ALA A 42 -38.75 -5.75 3.91
C ALA A 42 -39.48 -4.43 3.58
N ALA A 43 -39.81 -3.62 4.59
CA ALA A 43 -40.41 -2.30 4.37
C ALA A 43 -39.43 -1.32 3.70
N VAL A 44 -38.16 -1.32 4.11
CA VAL A 44 -37.11 -0.50 3.48
C VAL A 44 -36.86 -0.96 2.04
N GLU A 45 -36.78 -2.27 1.80
CA GLU A 45 -36.58 -2.83 0.45
C GLU A 45 -37.75 -2.47 -0.48
N ALA A 46 -38.98 -2.51 0.03
CA ALA A 46 -40.17 -2.19 -0.76
C ALA A 46 -40.28 -0.70 -1.15
N GLU A 47 -39.83 0.21 -0.28
CA GLU A 47 -39.96 1.67 -0.51
C GLU A 47 -38.72 2.29 -1.16
N LEU A 48 -37.52 1.81 -0.79
CA LEU A 48 -36.24 2.46 -1.13
C LEU A 48 -35.31 1.58 -1.96
N GLY A 49 -35.67 0.32 -2.19
CA GLY A 49 -34.85 -0.65 -2.91
C GLY A 49 -33.99 -1.53 -2.01
N SER A 50 -33.63 -2.71 -2.52
CA SER A 50 -32.85 -3.70 -1.77
C SER A 50 -31.39 -3.30 -1.57
N ASP A 51 -30.86 -2.41 -2.40
CA ASP A 51 -29.49 -1.91 -2.29
C ASP A 51 -29.39 -0.63 -1.43
N TRP A 52 -30.51 -0.11 -0.91
CA TRP A 52 -30.56 1.14 -0.15
C TRP A 52 -29.51 1.21 0.98
N PRO A 53 -29.35 0.19 1.85
CA PRO A 53 -28.33 0.23 2.90
C PRO A 53 -26.91 0.46 2.37
N LYS A 54 -26.60 -0.09 1.19
CA LYS A 54 -25.31 0.09 0.51
C LYS A 54 -25.19 1.48 -0.12
N GLN A 55 -26.28 2.01 -0.69
CA GLN A 55 -26.30 3.35 -1.26
C GLN A 55 -26.06 4.45 -0.21
N VAL A 56 -26.57 4.29 1.01
CA VAL A 56 -26.40 5.27 2.12
C VAL A 56 -25.34 4.88 3.16
N GLU A 57 -24.52 3.88 2.85
CA GLU A 57 -23.43 3.42 3.70
C GLU A 57 -22.40 4.54 3.92
N PRO A 58 -22.03 4.89 5.16
CA PRO A 58 -21.01 5.88 5.45
C PRO A 58 -19.65 5.41 4.92
N ARG A 59 -18.91 6.31 4.28
CA ARG A 59 -17.55 6.09 3.78
C ARG A 59 -16.55 7.08 4.34
N PHE A 60 -17.01 8.19 4.91
CA PHE A 60 -16.14 9.19 5.50
C PHE A 60 -15.44 8.62 6.74
N ASP A 61 -14.12 8.67 6.71
CA ASP A 61 -13.26 8.33 7.84
C ASP A 61 -12.09 9.32 7.86
N GLU A 62 -12.02 10.13 8.91
CA GLU A 62 -10.97 11.14 9.07
C GLU A 62 -9.55 10.55 9.14
N ARG A 63 -9.40 9.27 9.49
CA ARG A 63 -8.11 8.57 9.54
C ARG A 63 -7.58 8.27 8.14
N LYS A 64 -8.46 8.17 7.15
CA LYS A 64 -8.13 7.94 5.73
C LYS A 64 -7.81 9.23 4.98
N ALA A 65 -7.93 10.39 5.61
CA ALA A 65 -7.57 11.67 4.99
C ALA A 65 -6.09 11.69 4.59
N ILE A 66 -5.81 12.15 3.35
CA ILE A 66 -4.46 12.28 2.81
C ILE A 66 -4.19 13.75 2.55
N LEU A 67 -3.09 14.26 3.12
CA LEU A 67 -2.60 15.61 2.87
C LEU A 67 -1.41 15.54 1.91
N PHE A 68 -1.45 16.38 0.88
CA PHE A 68 -0.32 16.71 0.02
C PHE A 68 0.05 18.17 0.29
N ASP A 69 1.27 18.39 0.80
CA ASP A 69 1.84 19.68 1.19
C ASP A 69 3.38 19.77 0.98
N ASP A 70 3.93 18.91 0.12
CA ASP A 70 5.35 18.59 -0.02
C ASP A 70 5.94 18.99 -1.40
N ARG A 71 5.46 20.11 -1.97
CA ARG A 71 5.87 20.55 -3.32
C ARG A 71 7.38 20.76 -3.44
N TRP A 72 8.03 21.20 -2.36
CA TRP A 72 9.48 21.35 -2.28
C TRP A 72 10.25 20.05 -2.59
N ALA A 73 9.72 18.87 -2.24
CA ALA A 73 10.41 17.60 -2.46
C ALA A 73 10.23 17.14 -3.91
N SER A 74 8.99 17.18 -4.41
CA SER A 74 8.70 16.82 -5.80
C SER A 74 9.38 17.74 -6.81
N ALA A 75 9.59 19.02 -6.48
CA ALA A 75 10.32 19.96 -7.34
C ALA A 75 11.78 19.56 -7.53
N ARG A 76 12.47 19.08 -6.48
CA ARG A 76 13.85 18.57 -6.61
C ARG A 76 13.90 17.31 -7.47
N GLU A 77 12.88 16.47 -7.34
CA GLU A 77 12.72 15.29 -8.18
C GLU A 77 12.48 15.68 -9.65
N ASP A 78 11.67 16.71 -9.92
CA ASP A 78 11.47 17.27 -11.28
C ASP A 78 12.79 17.76 -11.88
N LEU A 79 13.58 18.52 -11.11
CA LEU A 79 14.89 19.02 -11.53
C LEU A 79 15.83 17.86 -11.93
N ALA A 80 15.94 16.85 -11.07
CA ALA A 80 16.78 15.68 -11.33
C ALA A 80 16.27 14.90 -12.56
N ARG A 81 14.96 14.66 -12.68
CA ARG A 81 14.38 13.95 -13.83
C ARG A 81 14.63 14.71 -15.13
N ALA A 82 14.46 16.02 -15.15
CA ALA A 82 14.70 16.86 -16.32
C ALA A 82 16.16 16.73 -16.80
N TYR A 83 17.11 16.77 -15.87
CA TYR A 83 18.54 16.63 -16.18
C TYR A 83 18.89 15.23 -16.72
N TYR A 84 18.60 14.18 -15.94
CA TYR A 84 19.02 12.82 -16.30
C TYR A 84 18.28 12.23 -17.50
N ARG A 85 17.07 12.71 -17.80
CA ARG A 85 16.31 12.30 -18.99
C ARG A 85 16.48 13.24 -20.18
N SER A 86 17.19 14.36 -20.00
CA SER A 86 17.30 15.42 -21.01
C SER A 86 15.91 15.86 -21.51
N ASP A 87 14.99 16.08 -20.58
CA ASP A 87 13.58 16.34 -20.85
C ASP A 87 13.10 17.60 -20.11
N ALA A 88 13.05 18.72 -20.82
CA ALA A 88 12.58 19.99 -20.29
C ALA A 88 11.09 19.98 -19.91
N SER A 89 10.29 19.05 -20.42
CA SER A 89 8.85 18.99 -20.12
C SER A 89 8.56 18.65 -18.66
N ALA A 90 9.49 17.98 -17.98
CA ALA A 90 9.42 17.75 -16.53
C ALA A 90 9.42 19.05 -15.70
N LEU A 91 9.80 20.18 -16.30
CA LEU A 91 9.82 21.51 -15.67
C LEU A 91 8.61 22.38 -16.05
N ASN A 92 7.57 21.82 -16.68
CA ASN A 92 6.40 22.57 -17.10
C ASN A 92 5.44 22.95 -15.95
N GLY A 93 5.58 22.31 -14.78
CA GLY A 93 4.79 22.64 -13.58
C GLY A 93 5.17 23.99 -12.98
N SER A 94 4.40 24.44 -11.98
CA SER A 94 4.71 25.68 -11.24
C SER A 94 5.88 25.47 -10.28
N PHE A 95 6.84 26.41 -10.30
CA PHE A 95 7.93 26.49 -9.31
C PHE A 95 7.86 27.77 -8.47
N ILE A 96 6.78 28.55 -8.59
CA ILE A 96 6.63 29.84 -7.93
C ILE A 96 6.61 29.69 -6.40
N GLY A 97 7.50 30.41 -5.72
CA GLY A 97 7.52 30.52 -4.26
C GLY A 97 8.03 29.27 -3.53
N LEU A 98 8.80 28.41 -4.19
CA LEU A 98 9.39 27.21 -3.57
C LEU A 98 10.67 27.49 -2.77
N GLY A 99 11.22 28.70 -2.90
CA GLY A 99 12.29 29.23 -2.08
C GLY A 99 13.70 28.92 -2.57
N LYS A 100 14.66 29.51 -1.87
CA LYS A 100 16.07 29.56 -2.26
C LYS A 100 16.72 28.19 -2.55
N ALA A 101 16.36 27.16 -1.79
CA ALA A 101 16.97 25.84 -1.97
C ALA A 101 16.69 25.26 -3.37
N ILE A 102 15.47 25.44 -3.89
CA ILE A 102 15.11 25.00 -5.23
C ILE A 102 15.78 25.89 -6.28
N ALA A 103 15.86 27.19 -6.04
CA ALA A 103 16.54 28.12 -6.93
C ALA A 103 18.03 27.79 -7.10
N ASP A 104 18.73 27.54 -5.99
CA ASP A 104 20.15 27.19 -5.99
C ASP A 104 20.40 25.84 -6.70
N GLU A 105 19.54 24.83 -6.46
CA GLU A 105 19.62 23.53 -7.14
C GLU A 105 19.35 23.65 -8.66
N ALA A 106 18.34 24.43 -9.06
CA ALA A 106 18.03 24.67 -10.46
C ALA A 106 19.16 25.43 -11.18
N ALA A 107 19.72 26.47 -10.55
CA ALA A 107 20.87 27.19 -11.08
C ALA A 107 22.11 26.30 -11.21
N TRP A 108 22.31 25.36 -10.29
CA TRP A 108 23.37 24.36 -10.38
C TRP A 108 23.19 23.45 -11.60
N TYR A 109 21.98 22.91 -11.82
CA TYR A 109 21.69 22.09 -13.01
C TYR A 109 21.81 22.87 -14.32
N ALA A 110 21.40 24.15 -14.34
CA ALA A 110 21.59 25.03 -15.49
C ALA A 110 23.07 25.19 -15.88
N GLY A 111 23.98 25.13 -14.90
CA GLY A 111 25.43 25.16 -15.11
C GLY A 111 26.07 23.81 -15.44
N LYS A 112 25.29 22.72 -15.42
CA LYS A 112 25.77 21.35 -15.68
C LYS A 112 25.34 20.78 -17.03
N THR A 113 24.27 21.32 -17.62
CA THR A 113 23.78 20.87 -18.92
C THR A 113 24.42 21.66 -20.07
N ASP A 114 24.74 20.97 -21.16
CA ASP A 114 25.19 21.59 -22.41
C ASP A 114 24.01 21.93 -23.34
N ASP A 115 22.80 21.43 -23.05
CA ASP A 115 21.58 21.76 -23.79
C ASP A 115 21.06 23.15 -23.38
N ALA A 116 21.08 24.09 -24.32
CA ALA A 116 20.65 25.46 -24.12
C ALA A 116 19.16 25.58 -23.71
N ALA A 117 18.27 24.79 -24.33
CA ALA A 117 16.84 24.84 -24.02
C ALA A 117 16.57 24.32 -22.60
N LEU A 118 17.27 23.25 -22.21
CA LEU A 118 17.18 22.72 -20.85
C LEU A 118 17.81 23.68 -19.82
N ALA A 119 18.94 24.32 -20.16
CA ALA A 119 19.55 25.33 -19.31
C ALA A 119 18.62 26.54 -19.08
N ASP A 120 17.94 27.00 -20.13
CA ASP A 120 16.97 28.08 -20.03
C ASP A 120 15.74 27.68 -19.19
N ALA A 121 15.27 26.44 -19.33
CA ALA A 121 14.22 25.91 -18.48
C ALA A 121 14.61 25.88 -17.00
N PHE A 122 15.85 25.47 -16.68
CA PHE A 122 16.37 25.51 -15.31
C PHE A 122 16.52 26.94 -14.76
N ARG A 123 16.99 27.89 -15.57
CA ARG A 123 17.07 29.30 -15.16
C ARG A 123 15.71 29.90 -14.86
N ARG A 124 14.71 29.62 -15.72
CA ARG A 124 13.31 30.00 -15.47
C ARG A 124 12.83 29.45 -14.12
N VAL A 125 13.09 28.18 -13.85
CA VAL A 125 12.72 27.56 -12.56
C VAL A 125 13.45 28.23 -11.38
N ALA A 126 14.72 28.60 -11.54
CA ALA A 126 15.45 29.30 -10.50
C ALA A 126 14.83 30.67 -10.19
N ASP A 127 14.46 31.43 -11.22
CA ASP A 127 13.80 32.72 -11.08
C ASP A 127 12.39 32.58 -10.45
N GLU A 128 11.58 31.64 -10.91
CA GLU A 128 10.25 31.34 -10.35
C GLU A 128 10.34 30.93 -8.87
N ALA A 129 11.32 30.10 -8.50
CA ALA A 129 11.49 29.64 -7.13
C ALA A 129 11.79 30.76 -6.13
N GLU A 130 12.48 31.82 -6.55
CA GLU A 130 12.72 33.01 -5.72
C GLU A 130 11.57 34.02 -5.74
N GLU A 131 10.67 33.94 -6.73
CA GLU A 131 9.50 34.83 -6.80
C GLU A 131 8.57 34.60 -5.59
N PRO A 132 8.28 35.65 -4.79
CA PRO A 132 7.32 35.52 -3.71
C PRO A 132 5.93 35.21 -4.29
N ALA A 133 5.33 34.08 -3.92
CA ALA A 133 4.02 33.68 -4.43
C ALA A 133 2.93 34.76 -4.24
N ALA A 134 3.04 35.58 -3.19
CA ALA A 134 2.14 36.70 -2.93
C ALA A 134 2.22 37.85 -3.96
N GLN A 135 3.30 37.93 -4.75
CA GLN A 135 3.49 38.94 -5.79
C GLN A 135 2.98 38.49 -7.16
N SER A 136 2.92 37.17 -7.40
CA SER A 136 2.29 36.60 -8.58
C SER A 136 0.76 36.68 -8.46
N VAL A 137 0.11 37.43 -9.35
CA VAL A 137 -1.36 37.59 -9.36
C VAL A 137 -2.05 36.25 -9.59
N GLU A 138 -1.47 35.40 -10.43
CA GLU A 138 -2.01 34.07 -10.74
C GLU A 138 -1.82 33.12 -9.56
N ALA A 139 -0.60 33.04 -9.00
CA ALA A 139 -0.29 32.13 -7.89
C ALA A 139 -0.91 32.53 -6.54
N SER A 140 -1.27 33.81 -6.37
CA SER A 140 -1.94 34.32 -5.16
C SER A 140 -3.44 34.53 -5.32
N ARG A 141 -4.02 34.16 -6.48
CA ARG A 141 -5.42 34.42 -6.83
C ARG A 141 -6.41 33.93 -5.77
N PHE A 142 -6.12 32.77 -5.18
CA PHE A 142 -6.90 32.10 -4.14
C PHE A 142 -6.07 31.86 -2.86
N ALA A 143 -4.98 32.61 -2.68
CA ALA A 143 -4.15 32.47 -1.49
C ALA A 143 -4.95 32.80 -0.23
N GLY A 144 -4.91 31.88 0.74
CA GLY A 144 -5.70 31.95 1.97
C GLY A 144 -7.15 31.48 1.85
N ASP A 145 -7.65 31.22 0.63
CA ASP A 145 -8.96 30.60 0.46
C ASP A 145 -8.89 29.11 0.81
N ILE A 146 -9.88 28.68 1.59
CA ILE A 146 -10.14 27.27 1.87
C ILE A 146 -11.33 26.85 1.01
N ALA A 147 -11.13 25.87 0.12
CA ALA A 147 -12.14 25.41 -0.82
C ALA A 147 -12.54 23.96 -0.56
N VAL A 148 -13.83 23.68 -0.46
CA VAL A 148 -14.37 22.32 -0.41
C VAL A 148 -14.90 21.97 -1.81
N VAL A 149 -14.36 20.92 -2.42
CA VAL A 149 -14.75 20.45 -3.76
C VAL A 149 -15.22 19.01 -3.66
N THR A 150 -16.44 18.74 -4.11
CA THR A 150 -17.02 17.40 -4.03
C THR A 150 -17.25 16.78 -5.40
N GLY A 151 -17.19 15.44 -5.46
CA GLY A 151 -17.36 14.71 -6.72
C GLY A 151 -16.08 14.65 -7.56
N VAL A 152 -14.92 14.63 -6.91
CA VAL A 152 -13.63 14.61 -7.60
C VAL A 152 -13.33 13.21 -8.14
N ALA A 153 -13.03 13.18 -9.44
CA ALA A 153 -12.55 12.03 -10.20
C ALA A 153 -11.56 12.53 -11.26
N PRO A 154 -10.54 11.75 -11.67
CA PRO A 154 -9.45 12.24 -12.53
C PRO A 154 -9.89 12.99 -13.79
N ASN A 155 -10.95 12.51 -14.45
CA ASN A 155 -11.48 13.08 -15.70
C ASN A 155 -12.80 13.84 -15.47
N SER A 156 -12.85 14.72 -14.45
CA SER A 156 -14.04 15.51 -14.14
C SER A 156 -13.77 17.01 -14.10
N ILE A 157 -14.84 17.81 -14.23
CA ILE A 157 -14.78 19.27 -14.04
C ILE A 157 -14.24 19.60 -12.65
N ALA A 158 -14.63 18.83 -11.63
CA ALA A 158 -14.19 19.02 -10.26
C ALA A 158 -12.68 18.87 -10.12
N ALA A 159 -12.05 17.91 -10.82
CA ALA A 159 -10.60 17.77 -10.85
C ALA A 159 -9.91 19.03 -11.43
N GLN A 160 -10.37 19.54 -12.57
CA GLN A 160 -9.79 20.74 -13.17
C GLN A 160 -10.00 22.00 -12.31
N VAL A 161 -11.11 22.10 -11.58
CA VAL A 161 -11.32 23.14 -10.56
C VAL A 161 -10.31 23.01 -9.43
N VAL A 162 -10.02 21.80 -8.94
CA VAL A 162 -8.95 21.56 -7.94
C VAL A 162 -7.60 22.04 -8.48
N ASN A 163 -7.25 21.71 -9.72
CA ASN A 163 -5.99 22.14 -10.35
C ASN A 163 -5.84 23.67 -10.32
N GLY A 164 -6.87 24.39 -10.77
CA GLY A 164 -6.82 25.86 -10.79
C GLY A 164 -6.86 26.52 -9.41
N LEU A 165 -7.49 25.89 -8.41
CA LEU A 165 -7.44 26.35 -7.02
C LEU A 165 -6.04 26.19 -6.42
N LEU A 166 -5.39 25.04 -6.66
CA LEU A 166 -4.01 24.79 -6.22
C LEU A 166 -3.01 25.72 -6.90
N ALA A 167 -3.18 25.95 -8.20
CA ALA A 167 -2.40 26.91 -8.96
C ALA A 167 -2.54 28.34 -8.42
N GLY A 168 -3.70 28.67 -7.86
CA GLY A 168 -3.93 29.96 -7.19
C GLY A 168 -3.57 30.00 -5.70
N GLY A 169 -2.88 28.99 -5.16
CA GLY A 169 -2.40 29.01 -3.77
C GLY A 169 -3.43 28.61 -2.71
N ALA A 170 -4.54 27.98 -3.09
CA ALA A 170 -5.61 27.62 -2.15
C ALA A 170 -5.28 26.38 -1.30
N THR A 171 -5.95 26.27 -0.14
CA THR A 171 -6.10 24.99 0.57
C THR A 171 -7.39 24.31 0.11
N VAL A 172 -7.28 23.14 -0.51
CA VAL A 172 -8.40 22.42 -1.12
C VAL A 172 -8.72 21.15 -0.33
N VAL A 173 -9.99 20.96 0.02
CA VAL A 173 -10.54 19.70 0.55
C VAL A 173 -11.35 19.05 -0.56
N ALA A 174 -10.76 18.05 -1.22
CA ALA A 174 -11.34 17.27 -2.29
C ALA A 174 -11.98 15.97 -1.76
N THR A 175 -13.23 15.70 -2.13
CA THR A 175 -13.91 14.46 -1.75
C THR A 175 -14.11 13.52 -2.92
N SER A 176 -13.91 12.22 -2.69
CA SER A 176 -14.14 11.18 -3.69
C SER A 176 -14.86 9.97 -3.09
N HIS A 177 -15.83 9.42 -3.83
CA HIS A 177 -16.59 8.25 -3.39
C HIS A 177 -15.82 6.92 -3.54
N SER A 178 -15.03 6.78 -4.62
CA SER A 178 -14.37 5.52 -4.96
C SER A 178 -13.07 5.31 -4.17
N PHE A 179 -12.35 6.40 -3.89
CA PHE A 179 -11.07 6.42 -3.15
C PHE A 179 -10.03 5.37 -3.64
N LYS A 180 -10.12 5.02 -4.93
CA LYS A 180 -9.28 4.02 -5.60
C LYS A 180 -7.82 4.50 -5.70
N PRO A 181 -6.85 3.58 -5.89
CA PRO A 181 -5.45 3.94 -6.12
C PRO A 181 -5.27 4.99 -7.24
N SER A 182 -6.00 4.87 -8.35
CA SER A 182 -5.97 5.85 -9.44
C SER A 182 -6.36 7.28 -9.04
N VAL A 183 -7.29 7.44 -8.08
CA VAL A 183 -7.66 8.75 -7.54
C VAL A 183 -6.55 9.32 -6.66
N LYS A 184 -5.89 8.47 -5.87
CA LYS A 184 -4.74 8.88 -5.03
C LYS A 184 -3.54 9.27 -5.90
N ALA A 185 -3.28 8.52 -6.97
CA ALA A 185 -2.24 8.81 -7.96
C ALA A 185 -2.51 10.13 -8.68
N TRP A 186 -3.75 10.34 -9.14
CA TRP A 186 -4.18 11.62 -9.71
C TRP A 186 -3.97 12.78 -8.74
N ALA A 187 -4.33 12.64 -7.47
CA ALA A 187 -4.15 13.71 -6.48
C ALA A 187 -2.68 14.05 -6.25
N LYS A 188 -1.80 13.03 -6.19
CA LYS A 188 -0.35 13.22 -6.09
C LYS A 188 0.21 13.97 -7.30
N GLN A 189 -0.18 13.56 -8.51
CA GLN A 189 0.27 14.19 -9.75
C GLN A 189 -0.24 15.64 -9.87
N THR A 190 -1.53 15.84 -9.63
CA THR A 190 -2.18 17.16 -9.63
C THR A 190 -1.50 18.12 -8.67
N TYR A 191 -1.18 17.66 -7.46
CA TYR A 191 -0.49 18.50 -6.49
C TYR A 191 0.95 18.82 -6.94
N ARG A 192 1.69 17.85 -7.47
CA ARG A 192 3.05 18.05 -8.02
C ARG A 192 3.08 19.09 -9.15
N GLU A 193 2.11 19.04 -10.06
CA GLU A 193 2.08 19.89 -11.26
C GLU A 193 1.54 21.30 -10.99
N HIS A 194 0.51 21.41 -10.15
CA HIS A 194 -0.27 22.64 -10.01
C HIS A 194 -0.10 23.38 -8.69
N ALA A 195 0.46 22.79 -7.63
CA ALA A 195 0.60 23.51 -6.37
C ALA A 195 1.58 24.68 -6.50
N ALA A 196 1.15 25.87 -6.08
CA ALA A 196 1.97 27.08 -5.99
C ALA A 196 1.99 27.62 -4.55
N GLY A 197 3.13 28.17 -4.13
CA GLY A 197 3.31 28.72 -2.78
C GLY A 197 2.91 27.73 -1.67
N ASP A 198 2.05 28.18 -0.75
CA ASP A 198 1.59 27.40 0.41
C ASP A 198 0.31 26.57 0.14
N ALA A 199 0.00 26.27 -1.13
CA ALA A 199 -1.15 25.46 -1.51
C ALA A 199 -1.13 24.09 -0.81
N LYS A 200 -2.32 23.56 -0.51
CA LYS A 200 -2.47 22.25 0.16
C LYS A 200 -3.64 21.49 -0.45
N LEU A 201 -3.49 20.19 -0.62
CA LEU A 201 -4.56 19.31 -1.06
C LEU A 201 -4.86 18.26 0.02
N TRP A 202 -6.07 18.29 0.55
CA TRP A 202 -6.66 17.23 1.36
C TRP A 202 -7.56 16.37 0.47
N LEU A 203 -7.28 15.07 0.37
CA LEU A 203 -8.13 14.08 -0.29
C LEU A 203 -8.80 13.21 0.78
N VAL A 204 -10.13 13.14 0.77
CA VAL A 204 -10.92 12.36 1.74
C VAL A 204 -11.97 11.46 1.06
N PRO A 205 -12.23 10.25 1.58
CA PRO A 205 -13.36 9.44 1.12
C PRO A 205 -14.66 10.06 1.65
N ALA A 206 -15.72 10.12 0.84
CA ALA A 206 -17.04 10.51 1.31
C ALA A 206 -18.15 9.94 0.40
N ASN A 207 -19.20 9.41 1.02
CA ASN A 207 -20.45 9.08 0.37
C ASN A 207 -21.49 10.19 0.63
N LEU A 208 -21.65 11.09 -0.34
CA LEU A 208 -22.53 12.25 -0.18
C LEU A 208 -24.04 11.91 -0.27
N SER A 209 -24.40 10.66 -0.58
CA SER A 209 -25.76 10.15 -0.39
C SER A 209 -26.07 9.84 1.09
N SER A 210 -25.03 9.72 1.92
CA SER A 210 -25.16 9.50 3.36
C SER A 210 -25.11 10.83 4.11
N TYR A 211 -26.21 11.23 4.75
CA TYR A 211 -26.23 12.45 5.58
C TYR A 211 -25.25 12.38 6.75
N ARG A 212 -24.96 11.17 7.25
CA ARG A 212 -23.93 10.93 8.27
C ARG A 212 -22.55 11.37 7.77
N ASP A 213 -22.20 11.05 6.53
CA ASP A 213 -20.94 11.48 5.91
C ASP A 213 -20.92 12.98 5.63
N VAL A 214 -22.04 13.56 5.16
CA VAL A 214 -22.13 15.01 4.94
C VAL A 214 -21.88 15.75 6.25
N ASP A 215 -22.54 15.35 7.33
CA ASP A 215 -22.36 15.96 8.65
C ASP A 215 -20.95 15.73 9.20
N ALA A 216 -20.41 14.50 9.06
CA ALA A 216 -19.08 14.15 9.54
C ALA A 216 -17.99 14.91 8.77
N LEU A 217 -18.12 15.06 7.46
CA LEU A 217 -17.22 15.87 6.63
C LEU A 217 -17.24 17.33 7.07
N VAL A 218 -18.42 17.93 7.22
CA VAL A 218 -18.58 19.32 7.69
C VAL A 218 -17.92 19.49 9.05
N ALA A 219 -18.20 18.58 9.99
CA ALA A 219 -17.63 18.61 11.34
C ALA A 219 -16.11 18.46 11.30
N TRP A 220 -15.57 17.55 10.50
CA TRP A 220 -14.13 17.35 10.37
C TRP A 220 -13.45 18.59 9.79
N VAL A 221 -14.00 19.19 8.73
CA VAL A 221 -13.45 20.43 8.13
C VAL A 221 -13.32 21.53 9.19
N GLY A 222 -14.38 21.79 9.96
CA GLY A 222 -14.43 22.86 10.96
C GLY A 222 -13.65 22.61 12.25
N ASN A 223 -13.30 21.36 12.58
CA ASN A 223 -12.66 21.02 13.85
C ASN A 223 -11.16 20.71 13.71
N VAL A 224 -10.42 20.87 14.81
CA VAL A 224 -9.01 20.46 14.88
C VAL A 224 -8.92 18.94 15.04
N GLN A 225 -8.13 18.28 14.20
CA GLN A 225 -7.78 16.86 14.36
C GLN A 225 -6.42 16.73 15.05
N LYS A 226 -6.34 15.92 16.10
CA LYS A 226 -5.12 15.72 16.89
C LYS A 226 -4.81 14.24 17.04
N LYS A 227 -3.53 13.89 17.02
CA LYS A 227 -3.05 12.56 17.45
C LYS A 227 -2.18 12.72 18.69
N THR A 228 -2.51 12.00 19.75
CA THR A 228 -1.68 11.89 20.94
C THR A 228 -0.92 10.57 20.87
N SER A 229 0.41 10.64 20.94
CA SER A 229 1.29 9.47 21.01
C SER A 229 2.18 9.63 22.23
N GLY A 230 1.97 8.78 23.23
CA GLY A 230 2.57 8.95 24.55
C GLY A 230 2.23 10.32 25.15
N ALA A 231 3.26 11.09 25.50
CA ALA A 231 3.11 12.43 26.06
C ALA A 231 2.97 13.56 25.02
N THR A 232 3.11 13.27 23.72
CA THR A 232 3.12 14.31 22.67
C THR A 232 1.79 14.35 21.93
N THR A 233 1.17 15.53 21.85
CA THR A 233 -0.02 15.77 21.02
C THR A 233 0.37 16.56 19.77
N THR A 234 0.18 15.96 18.60
CA THR A 234 0.42 16.60 17.30
C THR A 234 -0.90 17.00 16.67
N ILE A 235 -0.99 18.23 16.15
CA ILE A 235 -2.12 18.66 15.33
C ILE A 235 -1.93 18.08 13.93
N LEU A 236 -2.83 17.18 13.52
CA LEU A 236 -2.82 16.58 12.19
C LEU A 236 -3.47 17.51 11.17
N LYS A 237 -4.60 18.11 11.55
CA LYS A 237 -5.33 19.09 10.75
C LYS A 237 -5.78 20.25 11.63
N PRO A 238 -5.50 21.51 11.28
CA PRO A 238 -6.08 22.66 11.98
C PRO A 238 -7.58 22.77 11.70
N ALA A 239 -8.31 23.56 12.49
CA ALA A 239 -9.68 23.94 12.14
C ALA A 239 -9.65 24.81 10.88
N TYR A 240 -10.55 24.56 9.94
CA TYR A 240 -10.66 25.32 8.71
C TYR A 240 -12.02 26.03 8.64
N GLU A 241 -12.02 27.26 8.13
CA GLU A 241 -13.23 28.04 7.84
C GLU A 241 -13.39 28.16 6.32
N PRO A 242 -14.21 27.31 5.67
CA PRO A 242 -14.29 27.24 4.21
C PRO A 242 -14.84 28.52 3.58
N SER A 243 -14.07 29.09 2.66
CA SER A 243 -14.45 30.28 1.89
C SER A 243 -15.18 29.95 0.58
N LEU A 244 -14.92 28.78 0.00
CA LEU A 244 -15.44 28.35 -1.30
C LEU A 244 -16.03 26.95 -1.21
N PHE A 245 -17.14 26.71 -1.91
CA PHE A 245 -17.75 25.39 -2.04
C PHE A 245 -18.19 25.10 -3.47
N PHE A 246 -17.77 23.94 -3.99
CA PHE A 246 -18.03 23.46 -5.34
C PHE A 246 -18.70 22.08 -5.31
N PRO A 247 -20.05 22.01 -5.24
CA PRO A 247 -20.79 20.75 -5.16
C PRO A 247 -20.98 20.07 -6.53
N PHE A 248 -19.94 19.39 -7.03
CA PHE A 248 -19.96 18.70 -8.34
C PHE A 248 -20.26 17.20 -8.26
N ALA A 249 -20.58 16.68 -7.08
CA ALA A 249 -20.96 15.27 -6.94
C ALA A 249 -22.24 14.95 -7.71
N ALA A 250 -22.13 14.03 -8.66
CA ALA A 250 -23.25 13.53 -9.45
C ALA A 250 -22.99 12.06 -9.84
N PRO A 251 -24.02 11.20 -9.79
CA PRO A 251 -23.92 9.84 -10.33
C PRO A 251 -24.12 9.87 -11.86
N PRO A 252 -23.82 8.79 -12.59
CA PRO A 252 -24.31 8.62 -13.96
C PRO A 252 -25.83 8.73 -14.00
N VAL A 253 -26.35 9.65 -14.79
CA VAL A 253 -27.79 9.93 -14.88
C VAL A 253 -28.41 9.15 -16.03
N HIS A 254 -29.48 8.43 -15.72
CA HIS A 254 -30.28 7.67 -16.67
C HIS A 254 -31.67 7.43 -16.08
N GLY A 255 -32.61 7.06 -16.94
CA GLY A 255 -33.97 6.66 -16.55
C GLY A 255 -35.04 7.57 -17.15
N SER A 256 -36.24 7.02 -17.26
CA SER A 256 -37.45 7.72 -17.66
C SER A 256 -38.32 8.05 -16.45
N LEU A 257 -39.37 8.84 -16.64
CA LEU A 257 -40.36 9.07 -15.59
C LEU A 257 -41.01 7.76 -15.09
N ALA A 258 -41.05 6.71 -15.90
CA ALA A 258 -41.57 5.41 -15.48
C ALA A 258 -40.66 4.70 -14.46
N ASP A 259 -39.39 5.10 -14.38
CA ASP A 259 -38.41 4.59 -13.43
C ASP A 259 -38.39 5.42 -12.12
N SER A 260 -39.42 6.26 -11.90
CA SER A 260 -39.59 7.02 -10.67
C SER A 260 -39.75 6.09 -9.47
N GLY A 261 -38.88 6.23 -8.46
CA GLY A 261 -38.79 5.34 -7.31
C GLY A 261 -37.36 5.38 -6.74
N GLU A 262 -36.81 4.20 -6.43
CA GLU A 262 -35.44 4.00 -5.92
C GLU A 262 -34.38 4.84 -6.65
N LEU A 263 -34.35 4.76 -7.99
CA LEU A 263 -33.35 5.45 -8.81
C LEU A 263 -33.40 6.97 -8.67
N PHE A 264 -34.61 7.54 -8.71
CA PHE A 264 -34.83 8.99 -8.62
C PHE A 264 -34.54 9.50 -7.20
N GLU A 265 -34.95 8.76 -6.17
CA GLU A 265 -34.68 9.07 -4.76
C GLU A 265 -33.18 9.13 -4.50
N SER A 266 -32.43 8.13 -4.98
CA SER A 266 -30.96 8.08 -4.85
C SER A 266 -30.26 9.25 -5.55
N GLN A 267 -30.64 9.54 -6.80
CA GLN A 267 -30.11 10.65 -7.59
C GLN A 267 -30.40 12.01 -6.93
N ALA A 268 -31.64 12.24 -6.49
CA ALA A 268 -32.05 13.47 -5.82
C ALA A 268 -31.35 13.64 -4.47
N ARG A 269 -31.19 12.56 -3.70
CA ARG A 269 -30.50 12.60 -2.40
C ARG A 269 -29.07 13.07 -2.51
N LEU A 270 -28.32 12.53 -3.48
CA LEU A 270 -26.93 12.91 -3.74
C LEU A 270 -26.82 14.35 -4.27
N MET A 271 -27.57 14.67 -5.32
CA MET A 271 -27.39 15.91 -6.08
C MET A 271 -28.14 17.12 -5.50
N LEU A 272 -29.20 16.91 -4.71
CA LEU A 272 -30.03 17.99 -4.15
C LEU A 272 -29.89 18.09 -2.63
N TRP A 273 -30.45 17.14 -1.89
CA TRP A 273 -30.57 17.27 -0.43
C TRP A 273 -29.21 17.19 0.29
N GLY A 274 -28.30 16.35 -0.19
CA GLY A 274 -26.91 16.32 0.28
C GLY A 274 -26.21 17.68 0.09
N VAL A 275 -26.47 18.36 -1.02
CA VAL A 275 -25.92 19.70 -1.32
C VAL A 275 -26.52 20.77 -0.41
N GLU A 276 -27.84 20.80 -0.23
CA GLU A 276 -28.49 21.74 0.71
C GLU A 276 -27.95 21.57 2.12
N ARG A 277 -27.82 20.32 2.58
CA ARG A 277 -27.29 19.97 3.90
C ARG A 277 -25.83 20.41 4.05
N ALA A 278 -25.00 20.17 3.02
CA ALA A 278 -23.61 20.61 3.02
C ALA A 278 -23.49 22.15 3.05
N ILE A 279 -24.29 22.89 2.27
CA ILE A 279 -24.30 24.36 2.29
C ILE A 279 -24.64 24.87 3.69
N ALA A 280 -25.72 24.37 4.28
CA ALA A 280 -26.14 24.79 5.62
C ALA A 280 -25.10 24.45 6.70
N GLY A 281 -24.49 23.27 6.61
CA GLY A 281 -23.45 22.83 7.54
C GLY A 281 -22.17 23.66 7.44
N LEU A 282 -21.62 23.82 6.24
CA LEU A 282 -20.40 24.59 6.00
C LEU A 282 -20.58 26.07 6.34
N ALA A 283 -21.75 26.66 6.02
CA ALA A 283 -22.04 28.06 6.33
C ALA A 283 -22.11 28.37 7.83
N LYS A 284 -22.30 27.35 8.67
CA LYS A 284 -22.30 27.48 10.13
C LYS A 284 -20.90 27.50 10.72
N ILE A 285 -19.90 26.97 10.01
CA ILE A 285 -18.51 26.97 10.49
C ILE A 285 -18.02 28.42 10.59
N GLY A 286 -17.36 28.75 11.70
CA GLY A 286 -16.90 30.11 11.98
C GLY A 286 -18.01 31.11 12.30
N ALA A 287 -19.29 30.70 12.32
CA ALA A 287 -20.41 31.63 12.44
C ALA A 287 -20.40 32.44 13.74
N ASP A 288 -19.90 31.84 14.83
CA ASP A 288 -19.84 32.46 16.17
C ASP A 288 -18.50 33.16 16.45
N THR A 289 -17.47 32.92 15.62
CA THR A 289 -16.09 33.39 15.83
C THR A 289 -15.67 34.47 14.82
N ASP A 290 -15.99 34.31 13.54
CA ASP A 290 -15.73 35.28 12.48
C ASP A 290 -17.06 35.80 11.91
N VAL A 291 -17.49 36.97 12.41
CA VAL A 291 -18.74 37.62 12.00
C VAL A 291 -18.70 38.08 10.53
N GLN A 292 -17.53 38.24 9.92
CA GLN A 292 -17.41 38.63 8.50
C GLN A 292 -17.35 37.43 7.55
N HIS A 293 -17.10 36.23 8.06
CA HIS A 293 -17.01 35.01 7.27
C HIS A 293 -18.25 34.76 6.40
N ARG A 294 -18.04 34.40 5.14
CA ARG A 294 -19.09 34.01 4.19
C ARG A 294 -18.61 32.88 3.31
N LEU A 295 -19.40 31.83 3.23
CA LEU A 295 -19.20 30.75 2.26
C LEU A 295 -19.68 31.21 0.87
N HIS A 296 -18.83 31.14 -0.14
CA HIS A 296 -19.22 31.35 -1.53
C HIS A 296 -19.43 30.01 -2.24
N VAL A 297 -20.65 29.78 -2.73
CA VAL A 297 -21.05 28.50 -3.35
C VAL A 297 -21.19 28.70 -4.86
N VAL A 298 -20.41 27.94 -5.63
CA VAL A 298 -20.56 27.84 -7.09
C VAL A 298 -21.47 26.66 -7.39
N LEU A 299 -22.78 26.92 -7.41
CA LEU A 299 -23.83 25.92 -7.53
C LEU A 299 -24.05 25.53 -9.00
N PRO A 300 -23.70 24.31 -9.44
CA PRO A 300 -23.68 23.96 -10.87
C PRO A 300 -25.10 23.73 -11.41
N GLY A 301 -25.61 24.71 -12.15
CA GLY A 301 -26.87 24.63 -12.88
C GLY A 301 -26.72 23.95 -14.23
N SER A 302 -27.86 23.62 -14.85
CA SER A 302 -27.94 23.02 -16.18
C SER A 302 -28.99 23.73 -17.04
N PRO A 303 -28.78 23.86 -18.37
CA PRO A 303 -29.84 24.25 -19.30
C PRO A 303 -30.91 23.17 -19.45
N ASN A 304 -30.58 21.91 -19.15
CA ASN A 304 -31.54 20.81 -19.23
C ASN A 304 -32.53 20.88 -18.06
N ARG A 305 -33.79 21.18 -18.38
CA ARG A 305 -34.93 21.23 -17.46
C ARG A 305 -36.01 20.23 -17.88
N GLY A 306 -35.58 19.02 -18.22
CA GLY A 306 -36.44 17.97 -18.79
C GLY A 306 -36.59 18.03 -20.32
N VAL A 307 -35.61 18.62 -21.01
CA VAL A 307 -35.67 18.83 -22.48
C VAL A 307 -35.12 17.61 -23.24
N PHE A 308 -34.11 16.93 -22.70
CA PHE A 308 -33.43 15.83 -23.41
C PHE A 308 -34.11 14.46 -23.23
N GLY A 309 -34.73 14.22 -22.07
CA GLY A 309 -35.39 12.97 -21.72
C GLY A 309 -34.41 11.81 -21.50
N GLY A 310 -34.78 10.85 -20.65
CA GLY A 310 -33.94 9.66 -20.37
C GLY A 310 -32.81 9.92 -19.36
N ASP A 311 -32.80 11.07 -18.71
CA ASP A 311 -31.80 11.57 -17.76
C ASP A 311 -32.21 11.42 -16.28
N GLY A 312 -33.24 10.61 -15.99
CA GLY A 312 -33.72 10.36 -14.63
C GLY A 312 -34.21 11.63 -13.93
N ALA A 313 -33.86 11.80 -12.66
CA ALA A 313 -34.26 12.95 -11.82
C ALA A 313 -33.42 14.22 -12.08
N TYR A 314 -32.51 14.21 -13.07
CA TYR A 314 -31.52 15.26 -13.25
C TYR A 314 -32.16 16.63 -13.54
N GLY A 315 -33.13 16.68 -14.45
CA GLY A 315 -33.83 17.92 -14.82
C GLY A 315 -34.58 18.55 -13.63
N GLU A 316 -35.25 17.74 -12.82
CA GLU A 316 -35.95 18.14 -11.60
C GLU A 316 -34.97 18.70 -10.55
N VAL A 317 -33.86 17.99 -10.31
CA VAL A 317 -32.83 18.42 -9.35
C VAL A 317 -32.19 19.74 -9.77
N LYS A 318 -31.78 19.86 -11.04
CA LYS A 318 -31.19 21.10 -11.54
C LYS A 318 -32.21 22.25 -11.60
N SER A 319 -33.50 21.94 -11.69
CA SER A 319 -34.56 22.93 -11.50
C SER A 319 -34.67 23.42 -10.06
N ALA A 320 -34.56 22.52 -9.09
CA ALA A 320 -34.63 22.86 -7.67
C ALA A 320 -33.47 23.77 -7.22
N PHE A 321 -32.32 23.77 -7.92
CA PHE A 321 -31.22 24.69 -7.62
C PHE A 321 -31.60 26.16 -7.78
N ASP A 322 -32.47 26.51 -8.73
CA ASP A 322 -33.01 27.87 -8.83
C ASP A 322 -33.81 28.25 -7.57
N ALA A 323 -34.55 27.27 -7.01
CA ALA A 323 -35.29 27.47 -5.78
C ALA A 323 -34.35 27.72 -4.59
N ILE A 324 -33.22 27.01 -4.49
CA ILE A 324 -32.19 27.26 -3.46
C ILE A 324 -31.69 28.71 -3.53
N VAL A 325 -31.33 29.18 -4.73
CA VAL A 325 -30.85 30.55 -4.94
C VAL A 325 -31.92 31.59 -4.61
N ASN A 326 -33.19 31.31 -4.94
CA ASN A 326 -34.31 32.17 -4.57
C ASN A 326 -34.60 32.17 -3.07
N ARG A 327 -34.55 31.01 -2.40
CA ARG A 327 -34.70 30.86 -0.95
C ARG A 327 -33.68 31.67 -0.18
N ALA A 328 -32.45 31.79 -0.69
CA ALA A 328 -31.42 32.63 -0.09
C ALA A 328 -31.85 34.11 0.09
N ARG A 329 -32.81 34.60 -0.71
CA ARG A 329 -33.37 35.96 -0.54
C ARG A 329 -34.29 36.04 0.68
N ALA A 330 -35.10 35.02 0.91
CA ALA A 330 -36.12 34.96 1.96
C ALA A 330 -35.56 34.47 3.31
N GLU A 331 -34.69 33.47 3.33
CA GLU A 331 -34.25 32.76 4.53
C GLU A 331 -32.92 33.30 5.09
N LYS A 332 -32.97 34.37 5.89
CA LYS A 332 -31.75 35.04 6.41
C LYS A 332 -30.95 34.23 7.43
N VAL A 333 -31.54 33.22 8.04
CA VAL A 333 -30.91 32.41 9.10
C VAL A 333 -29.62 31.76 8.61
N TRP A 334 -29.62 31.18 7.41
CA TRP A 334 -28.42 30.59 6.80
C TRP A 334 -27.86 31.47 5.68
N SER A 335 -28.71 32.16 4.91
CA SER A 335 -28.26 32.88 3.72
C SER A 335 -27.47 34.15 4.01
N SER A 336 -27.55 34.67 5.24
CA SER A 336 -26.71 35.78 5.68
C SER A 336 -25.23 35.42 5.73
N ARG A 337 -24.87 34.13 5.70
CA ARG A 337 -23.49 33.61 5.69
C ARG A 337 -23.10 32.96 4.36
N VAL A 338 -23.97 33.02 3.34
CA VAL A 338 -23.74 32.37 2.05
C VAL A 338 -23.90 33.37 0.91
N THR A 339 -23.05 33.25 -0.11
CA THR A 339 -23.23 33.91 -1.40
C THR A 339 -23.20 32.88 -2.51
N PHE A 340 -23.89 33.15 -3.62
CA PHE A 340 -24.03 32.19 -4.71
C PHE A 340 -23.48 32.72 -6.03
N ALA A 341 -22.79 31.86 -6.74
CA ALA A 341 -22.71 31.90 -8.19
C ALA A 341 -23.43 30.66 -8.74
N HIS A 342 -24.34 30.86 -9.68
CA HIS A 342 -25.15 29.82 -10.29
C HIS A 342 -24.92 29.80 -11.81
N PRO A 343 -23.81 29.18 -12.28
CA PRO A 343 -23.56 28.99 -13.69
C PRO A 343 -24.46 27.90 -14.26
N LYS A 344 -25.09 28.17 -15.42
CA LYS A 344 -25.75 27.15 -16.23
C LYS A 344 -24.71 26.52 -17.16
N ILE A 345 -24.24 25.33 -16.81
CA ILE A 345 -23.13 24.68 -17.51
C ILE A 345 -23.68 23.92 -18.72
N GLY A 346 -23.13 24.22 -19.90
CA GLY A 346 -23.48 23.58 -21.17
C GLY A 346 -22.79 22.24 -21.39
N TRP A 347 -22.55 21.93 -22.66
CA TRP A 347 -21.92 20.67 -23.06
C TRP A 347 -20.43 20.66 -22.73
N VAL A 348 -19.99 19.71 -21.90
CA VAL A 348 -18.58 19.52 -21.53
C VAL A 348 -18.08 18.16 -22.01
N ARG A 349 -17.12 18.18 -22.93
CA ARG A 349 -16.52 17.01 -23.60
C ARG A 349 -15.76 16.12 -22.61
N GLY A 350 -15.76 14.81 -22.83
CA GLY A 350 -14.89 13.86 -22.12
C GLY A 350 -15.19 13.65 -20.63
N THR A 351 -16.35 14.10 -20.14
CA THR A 351 -16.78 13.86 -18.75
C THR A 351 -17.54 12.55 -18.63
N GLY A 352 -17.49 11.88 -17.47
CA GLY A 352 -18.25 10.64 -17.26
C GLY A 352 -19.78 10.77 -17.45
N LEU A 353 -20.34 11.98 -17.38
CA LEU A 353 -21.77 12.26 -17.60
C LEU A 353 -22.11 12.43 -19.09
N MET A 354 -21.22 13.02 -19.88
CA MET A 354 -21.47 13.34 -21.29
C MET A 354 -20.62 12.53 -22.28
N GLY A 355 -19.71 11.68 -21.81
CA GLY A 355 -18.77 10.94 -22.65
C GLY A 355 -19.45 9.99 -23.64
N GLY A 356 -20.61 9.43 -23.29
CA GLY A 356 -21.42 8.65 -24.23
C GLY A 356 -21.97 9.46 -25.41
N ASN A 357 -21.92 10.80 -25.33
CA ASN A 357 -22.30 11.71 -26.39
C ASN A 357 -21.09 12.39 -27.06
N ASP A 358 -19.85 12.06 -26.70
CA ASP A 358 -18.66 12.65 -27.34
C ASP A 358 -18.63 12.48 -28.87
N PRO A 359 -19.11 11.37 -29.48
CA PRO A 359 -19.22 11.26 -30.93
C PRO A 359 -20.11 12.31 -31.60
N LEU A 360 -20.98 13.00 -30.83
CA LEU A 360 -21.87 14.04 -31.35
C LEU A 360 -21.23 15.43 -31.35
N VAL A 361 -20.07 15.62 -30.70
CA VAL A 361 -19.43 16.92 -30.48
C VAL A 361 -19.22 17.68 -31.79
N GLU A 362 -18.61 17.04 -32.80
CA GLU A 362 -18.34 17.70 -34.08
C GLU A 362 -19.62 18.10 -34.82
N VAL A 363 -20.67 17.28 -34.69
CA VAL A 363 -21.97 17.55 -35.32
C VAL A 363 -22.64 18.72 -34.63
N VAL A 364 -22.69 18.75 -33.29
CA VAL A 364 -23.31 19.86 -32.56
C VAL A 364 -22.58 21.18 -32.74
N GLU A 365 -21.25 21.16 -32.88
CA GLU A 365 -20.45 22.35 -33.18
C GLU A 365 -20.71 22.88 -34.60
N ARG A 366 -20.93 21.99 -35.58
CA ARG A 366 -21.39 22.38 -36.93
C ARG A 366 -22.75 23.07 -36.93
N HIS A 367 -23.65 22.65 -36.04
CA HIS A 367 -24.96 23.29 -35.83
C HIS A 367 -24.88 24.54 -34.94
N GLY A 368 -23.67 25.05 -34.65
CA GLY A 368 -23.45 26.34 -34.00
C GLY A 368 -23.45 26.33 -32.47
N LEU A 369 -23.49 25.15 -31.83
CA LEU A 369 -23.36 25.03 -30.37
C LEU A 369 -21.89 25.03 -29.96
N LYS A 370 -21.52 25.88 -29.00
CA LYS A 370 -20.17 25.86 -28.42
C LYS A 370 -20.09 24.77 -27.35
N THR A 371 -19.18 23.82 -27.50
CA THR A 371 -18.84 22.86 -26.44
C THR A 371 -17.55 23.28 -25.71
N TYR A 372 -17.38 22.82 -24.47
CA TYR A 372 -16.23 23.13 -23.63
C TYR A 372 -15.42 21.87 -23.30
N SER A 373 -14.11 22.00 -23.17
CA SER A 373 -13.30 21.03 -22.44
C SER A 373 -13.48 21.21 -20.93
N THR A 374 -13.07 20.20 -20.15
CA THR A 374 -13.07 20.28 -18.69
C THR A 374 -12.17 21.39 -18.16
N ALA A 375 -11.06 21.68 -18.83
CA ALA A 375 -10.15 22.77 -18.47
C ALA A 375 -10.76 24.15 -18.78
N GLU A 376 -11.36 24.31 -19.97
CA GLU A 376 -12.01 25.57 -20.38
C GLU A 376 -13.16 25.95 -19.44
N ILE A 377 -14.05 25.00 -19.12
CA ILE A 377 -15.16 25.28 -18.23
C ILE A 377 -14.68 25.54 -16.79
N ALA A 378 -13.63 24.87 -16.33
CA ALA A 378 -13.07 25.11 -15.00
C ALA A 378 -12.54 26.54 -14.84
N VAL A 379 -11.88 27.10 -15.86
CA VAL A 379 -11.45 28.52 -15.86
C VAL A 379 -12.64 29.45 -15.67
N GLU A 380 -13.73 29.24 -16.41
CA GLU A 380 -14.95 30.04 -16.28
C GLU A 380 -15.56 29.94 -14.88
N LEU A 381 -15.59 28.74 -14.29
CA LEU A 381 -16.10 28.52 -12.93
C LEU A 381 -15.23 29.21 -11.86
N LEU A 382 -13.91 29.19 -12.03
CA LEU A 382 -12.96 29.85 -11.13
C LEU A 382 -13.04 31.39 -11.24
N ASN A 383 -13.39 31.93 -12.41
CA ASN A 383 -13.65 33.37 -12.59
C ASN A 383 -14.81 33.86 -11.71
N LEU A 384 -15.78 33.00 -11.41
CA LEU A 384 -16.90 33.30 -10.52
C LEU A 384 -16.51 33.34 -9.04
N SER A 385 -15.32 32.85 -8.69
CA SER A 385 -14.84 32.76 -7.30
C SER A 385 -13.82 33.85 -6.93
N THR A 386 -13.47 34.74 -7.88
CA THR A 386 -12.56 35.87 -7.64
C THR A 386 -13.07 36.80 -6.53
N LYS A 387 -12.17 37.60 -5.93
CA LYS A 387 -12.56 38.58 -4.89
C LYS A 387 -13.62 39.56 -5.42
N GLU A 388 -13.49 39.97 -6.67
CA GLU A 388 -14.42 40.86 -7.38
C GLU A 388 -15.77 40.19 -7.62
N ALA A 389 -15.78 38.92 -8.04
CA ALA A 389 -17.01 38.16 -8.23
C ALA A 389 -17.74 37.93 -6.90
N ARG A 390 -17.02 37.57 -5.83
CA ARG A 390 -17.57 37.44 -4.48
C ARG A 390 -18.17 38.76 -3.98
N ALA A 391 -17.50 39.89 -4.20
CA ALA A 391 -18.03 41.21 -3.84
C ALA A 391 -19.33 41.56 -4.60
N LYS A 392 -19.48 41.11 -5.85
CA LYS A 392 -20.75 41.23 -6.60
C LYS A 392 -21.81 40.26 -6.04
N ALA A 393 -21.43 39.03 -5.72
CA ALA A 393 -22.31 37.99 -5.20
C ALA A 393 -22.96 38.35 -3.85
N VAL A 394 -22.30 39.20 -3.04
CA VAL A 394 -22.87 39.78 -1.81
C VAL A 394 -24.10 40.64 -2.10
N LYS A 395 -24.14 41.33 -3.23
CA LYS A 395 -25.28 42.20 -3.61
C LYS A 395 -26.43 41.38 -4.17
N ALA A 396 -26.13 40.43 -5.05
CA ALA A 396 -27.10 39.51 -5.63
C ALA A 396 -26.39 38.25 -6.13
N PRO A 397 -27.03 37.07 -6.09
CA PRO A 397 -26.48 35.85 -6.70
C PRO A 397 -26.04 36.06 -8.14
N LEU A 398 -24.84 35.59 -8.49
CA LEU A 398 -24.36 35.65 -9.87
C LEU A 398 -25.09 34.59 -10.70
N ASN A 399 -25.79 35.00 -11.75
CA ASN A 399 -26.43 34.08 -12.69
C ASN A 399 -25.67 34.17 -14.01
N VAL A 400 -24.97 33.11 -14.39
CA VAL A 400 -24.05 33.11 -15.54
C VAL A 400 -24.44 32.03 -16.53
N ASP A 401 -24.54 32.41 -17.80
CA ASP A 401 -24.85 31.49 -18.87
C ASP A 401 -23.55 30.94 -19.47
N LEU A 402 -23.28 29.66 -19.22
CA LEU A 402 -22.16 28.90 -19.80
C LEU A 402 -22.69 27.75 -20.68
N THR A 403 -23.89 27.90 -21.24
CA THR A 403 -24.57 26.84 -21.99
C THR A 403 -23.98 26.62 -23.38
N GLY A 404 -23.30 27.62 -23.94
CA GLY A 404 -22.78 27.57 -25.30
C GLY A 404 -23.87 27.58 -26.37
N GLY A 405 -25.07 28.10 -26.06
CA GLY A 405 -26.25 28.06 -26.93
C GLY A 405 -27.13 26.82 -26.69
N LEU A 406 -26.73 25.90 -25.81
CA LEU A 406 -27.51 24.71 -25.50
C LEU A 406 -28.82 25.08 -24.76
N GLY A 407 -29.97 24.77 -25.37
CA GLY A 407 -31.29 25.03 -24.80
C GLY A 407 -31.99 26.30 -25.29
N SER A 408 -31.41 27.07 -26.22
CA SER A 408 -32.09 28.21 -26.86
C SER A 408 -33.06 27.80 -27.96
N GLU A 409 -32.81 26.66 -28.62
CA GLU A 409 -33.70 26.03 -29.61
C GLU A 409 -33.86 24.53 -29.32
N PRO A 410 -34.97 23.89 -29.74
CA PRO A 410 -35.15 22.44 -29.57
C PRO A 410 -34.13 21.67 -30.43
N ILE A 411 -33.28 20.88 -29.77
CA ILE A 411 -32.27 20.05 -30.43
C ILE A 411 -32.80 18.62 -30.55
N ASP A 412 -32.88 18.10 -31.78
CA ASP A 412 -33.22 16.70 -32.02
C ASP A 412 -31.94 15.83 -31.93
N ILE A 413 -31.66 15.31 -30.74
CA ILE A 413 -30.52 14.42 -30.49
C ILE A 413 -30.58 13.15 -31.37
N LYS A 414 -31.77 12.66 -31.75
CA LYS A 414 -31.87 11.47 -32.60
C LYS A 414 -31.40 11.79 -34.03
N ALA A 415 -31.76 12.97 -34.54
CA ALA A 415 -31.28 13.44 -35.84
C ALA A 415 -29.76 13.64 -35.84
N LEU A 416 -29.21 14.27 -34.80
CA LEU A 416 -27.76 14.46 -34.64
C LEU A 416 -27.01 13.12 -34.52
N ARG A 417 -27.59 12.13 -33.82
CA ARG A 417 -27.03 10.76 -33.76
C ARG A 417 -27.04 10.07 -35.11
N ALA A 418 -28.10 10.24 -35.90
CA ALA A 418 -28.17 9.69 -37.24
C ALA A 418 -27.13 10.34 -38.17
N GLU A 419 -26.92 11.66 -38.05
CA GLU A 419 -25.89 12.40 -38.78
C GLU A 419 -24.48 11.94 -38.37
N ALA A 420 -24.19 11.83 -37.08
CA ALA A 420 -22.90 11.32 -36.58
C ALA A 420 -22.64 9.87 -37.01
N MET A 421 -23.66 9.00 -37.02
CA MET A 421 -23.53 7.64 -37.54
C MET A 421 -23.31 7.60 -39.05
N ALA A 422 -23.93 8.51 -39.81
CA ALA A 422 -23.69 8.62 -41.25
C ALA A 422 -22.28 9.13 -41.56
N ASP A 423 -21.77 10.08 -40.78
CA ASP A 423 -20.41 10.58 -40.90
C ASP A 423 -19.38 9.53 -40.49
N ALA A 424 -19.62 8.78 -39.41
CA ALA A 424 -18.78 7.65 -39.01
C ALA A 424 -18.79 6.54 -40.07
N ALA A 425 -19.95 6.23 -40.67
CA ALA A 425 -20.04 5.26 -41.75
C ALA A 425 -19.34 5.73 -43.04
N LYS A 426 -19.32 7.03 -43.33
CA LYS A 426 -18.54 7.61 -44.43
C LYS A 426 -17.05 7.58 -44.14
N ALA A 427 -16.62 7.99 -42.95
CA ALA A 427 -15.23 7.93 -42.53
C ALA A 427 -14.72 6.49 -42.55
N GLN A 428 -15.53 5.53 -42.10
CA GLN A 428 -15.27 4.09 -42.19
C GLN A 428 -15.21 3.63 -43.66
N ALA A 429 -16.13 4.06 -44.52
CA ALA A 429 -16.09 3.70 -45.94
C ALA A 429 -14.90 4.35 -46.71
N GLU A 430 -14.44 5.52 -46.29
CA GLU A 430 -13.24 6.19 -46.81
C GLU A 430 -11.96 5.53 -46.29
N THR A 431 -11.90 5.13 -45.01
CA THR A 431 -10.80 4.33 -44.46
C THR A 431 -10.78 2.92 -45.02
N ASP A 432 -11.92 2.24 -45.21
CA ASP A 432 -12.01 0.94 -45.88
C ASP A 432 -11.62 1.06 -47.37
N ALA A 433 -11.84 2.22 -48.02
CA ALA A 433 -11.40 2.50 -49.39
C ALA A 433 -9.90 2.86 -49.50
N GLU A 434 -9.31 3.46 -48.47
CA GLU A 434 -7.86 3.69 -48.34
C GLU A 434 -7.11 2.42 -47.93
N GLU A 435 -7.65 1.63 -46.99
CA GLU A 435 -7.12 0.32 -46.59
C GLU A 435 -7.21 -0.69 -47.73
N SER A 436 -8.27 -0.70 -48.54
CA SER A 436 -8.34 -1.55 -49.74
C SER A 436 -7.40 -1.11 -50.88
N ALA A 437 -6.84 0.11 -50.83
CA ALA A 437 -5.77 0.55 -51.72
C ALA A 437 -4.37 0.16 -51.18
N ASP A 438 -4.17 0.13 -49.86
CA ASP A 438 -2.92 -0.33 -49.21
C ASP A 438 -2.84 -1.86 -48.99
N GLU A 439 -3.98 -2.58 -49.02
CA GLU A 439 -4.04 -4.05 -48.90
C GLU A 439 -3.49 -4.79 -50.13
N GLN A 440 -3.25 -4.09 -51.26
CA GLN A 440 -2.54 -4.69 -52.40
C GLN A 440 -1.03 -4.82 -52.19
N ASP A 441 -0.44 -4.21 -51.15
CA ASP A 441 1.00 -4.32 -50.82
C ASP A 441 1.29 -5.01 -49.46
N ALA A 442 0.26 -5.41 -48.70
CA ALA A 442 0.41 -5.98 -47.35
C ALA A 442 0.13 -7.49 -47.24
N SER A 443 0.22 -8.27 -48.34
CA SER A 443 0.01 -9.73 -48.33
C SER A 443 1.16 -10.55 -47.71
N SER A 444 1.88 -10.00 -46.73
CA SER A 444 2.69 -10.78 -45.80
C SER A 444 2.13 -10.59 -44.40
N ALA A 445 1.04 -11.28 -44.08
CA ALA A 445 0.64 -11.50 -42.70
C ALA A 445 1.82 -12.21 -42.00
N LYS A 446 2.69 -11.43 -41.37
CA LYS A 446 3.83 -11.95 -40.62
C LYS A 446 3.24 -12.84 -39.54
N THR A 447 3.50 -14.14 -39.60
CA THR A 447 3.20 -15.06 -38.51
C THR A 447 3.87 -14.50 -37.25
N LEU A 448 3.08 -13.97 -36.32
CA LEU A 448 3.57 -13.44 -35.05
C LEU A 448 3.93 -14.64 -34.16
N ILE A 449 5.22 -14.82 -33.88
CA ILE A 449 5.73 -15.84 -32.97
C ILE A 449 5.83 -15.20 -31.58
N LYS A 450 5.39 -15.92 -30.54
CA LYS A 450 5.50 -15.42 -29.15
C LYS A 450 6.99 -15.22 -28.80
N ALA A 451 7.29 -14.10 -28.15
CA ALA A 451 8.67 -13.78 -27.80
C ALA A 451 9.17 -14.69 -26.68
N LEU A 452 10.40 -15.19 -26.84
CA LEU A 452 11.10 -15.91 -25.77
C LEU A 452 11.79 -14.91 -24.82
N PRO A 453 11.99 -15.29 -23.54
CA PRO A 453 12.79 -14.49 -22.61
C PRO A 453 14.18 -14.17 -23.17
N SER A 454 14.57 -12.89 -23.11
CA SER A 454 15.89 -12.47 -23.59
C SER A 454 16.98 -12.77 -22.55
N PRO A 455 18.15 -13.31 -22.95
CA PRO A 455 19.26 -13.51 -22.03
C PRO A 455 19.83 -12.18 -21.55
N ARG A 456 19.94 -11.99 -20.23
CA ARG A 456 20.49 -10.78 -19.63
C ARG A 456 22.01 -10.89 -19.52
N ALA A 457 22.73 -10.15 -20.36
CA ALA A 457 24.18 -10.02 -20.25
C ALA A 457 24.53 -8.77 -19.42
N PRO A 458 25.18 -8.89 -18.25
CA PRO A 458 25.64 -7.71 -17.51
C PRO A 458 26.65 -6.94 -18.37
N ARG A 459 26.51 -5.61 -18.39
CA ARG A 459 27.42 -4.70 -19.11
C ARG A 459 27.96 -3.68 -18.14
N GLN A 460 29.26 -3.42 -18.21
CA GLN A 460 29.86 -2.30 -17.50
C GLN A 460 29.27 -1.00 -18.02
N ALA A 461 28.92 -0.08 -17.12
CA ALA A 461 28.52 1.26 -17.51
C ALA A 461 29.65 1.92 -18.33
N LYS A 462 29.28 2.79 -19.27
CA LYS A 462 30.27 3.56 -20.02
C LYS A 462 31.00 4.48 -19.02
N VAL A 463 32.31 4.32 -18.91
CA VAL A 463 33.16 5.15 -18.05
C VAL A 463 33.91 6.14 -18.93
N ASP A 464 33.94 7.41 -18.54
CA ASP A 464 34.87 8.38 -19.11
C ASP A 464 36.22 8.23 -18.41
N LEU A 465 37.24 7.76 -19.12
CA LEU A 465 38.56 7.52 -18.55
C LEU A 465 39.26 8.83 -18.14
N ASP A 466 38.84 9.98 -18.68
CA ASP A 466 39.43 11.26 -18.32
C ASP A 466 39.12 11.65 -16.86
N ASP A 467 37.96 11.22 -16.33
CA ASP A 467 37.57 11.43 -14.92
C ASP A 467 38.54 10.77 -13.93
N TRP A 468 39.26 9.73 -14.37
CA TRP A 468 40.09 8.87 -13.51
C TRP A 468 41.59 9.15 -13.61
N ARG A 469 42.01 10.16 -14.40
CA ARG A 469 43.43 10.48 -14.63
C ARG A 469 44.23 10.82 -13.36
N ASN A 470 43.54 11.26 -12.31
CA ASN A 470 44.16 11.65 -11.04
C ASN A 470 44.14 10.54 -9.97
N VAL A 471 43.66 9.34 -10.29
CA VAL A 471 43.64 8.22 -9.33
C VAL A 471 45.01 7.57 -9.26
N THR A 472 45.67 7.71 -8.11
CA THR A 472 47.01 7.14 -7.84
C THR A 472 46.98 5.89 -6.96
N ALA A 473 45.79 5.48 -6.51
CA ALA A 473 45.60 4.30 -5.68
C ALA A 473 46.09 3.03 -6.39
N ARG A 474 46.80 2.17 -5.66
CA ARG A 474 47.28 0.89 -6.17
C ARG A 474 46.34 -0.24 -5.72
N PRO A 475 46.11 -1.28 -6.53
CA PRO A 475 45.18 -2.36 -6.16
C PRO A 475 45.49 -3.02 -4.81
N GLU A 476 46.77 -3.13 -4.41
CA GLU A 476 47.17 -3.67 -3.11
C GLU A 476 46.80 -2.80 -1.90
N ASP A 477 46.51 -1.51 -2.12
CA ASP A 477 46.09 -0.58 -1.08
C ASP A 477 44.55 -0.48 -0.99
N GLU A 478 43.83 -1.20 -1.86
CA GLU A 478 42.37 -1.12 -1.98
C GLU A 478 41.68 -2.38 -1.45
N ILE A 479 40.53 -2.18 -0.82
CA ILE A 479 39.64 -3.25 -0.37
C ILE A 479 38.40 -3.22 -1.25
N VAL A 480 38.11 -4.34 -1.90
CA VAL A 480 37.05 -4.41 -2.90
C VAL A 480 35.95 -5.38 -2.47
N ILE A 481 34.72 -5.02 -2.82
CA ILE A 481 33.57 -5.92 -2.78
C ILE A 481 33.55 -6.67 -4.10
N VAL A 482 33.71 -7.98 -4.04
CA VAL A 482 33.66 -8.85 -5.22
C VAL A 482 32.23 -9.06 -5.67
N SER A 483 31.37 -9.48 -4.73
CA SER A 483 29.99 -9.85 -4.99
C SER A 483 29.16 -9.85 -3.72
N ILE A 484 27.85 -9.85 -3.91
CA ILE A 484 26.83 -9.84 -2.86
C ILE A 484 25.80 -10.90 -3.20
N GLY A 485 25.46 -11.74 -2.22
CA GLY A 485 24.31 -12.64 -2.27
C GLY A 485 23.31 -12.20 -1.21
N GLU A 486 22.04 -12.13 -1.58
CA GLU A 486 20.96 -11.68 -0.69
C GLU A 486 19.80 -12.65 -0.77
N LEU A 487 19.10 -12.81 0.34
CA LEU A 487 17.82 -13.48 0.40
C LEU A 487 16.86 -12.68 1.28
N GLY A 488 15.73 -12.27 0.71
CA GLY A 488 14.76 -11.39 1.36
C GLY A 488 13.32 -11.66 0.92
N PRO A 489 12.38 -10.75 1.24
CA PRO A 489 10.96 -10.92 0.91
C PRO A 489 10.64 -11.06 -0.59
N TRP A 490 11.56 -10.63 -1.44
CA TRP A 490 11.47 -10.72 -2.89
C TRP A 490 12.41 -11.77 -3.48
N GLY A 491 12.89 -12.74 -2.68
CA GLY A 491 13.79 -13.78 -3.15
C GLY A 491 15.24 -13.31 -3.15
N SER A 492 15.97 -13.60 -4.23
CA SER A 492 17.38 -13.25 -4.35
C SER A 492 17.59 -11.74 -4.55
N GLY A 493 18.84 -11.28 -4.47
CA GLY A 493 19.18 -9.88 -4.78
C GLY A 493 18.80 -9.46 -6.20
N ARG A 494 18.74 -10.39 -7.17
CA ARG A 494 18.33 -10.13 -8.56
C ARG A 494 16.85 -9.80 -8.66
N THR A 495 16.00 -10.67 -8.11
CA THR A 495 14.54 -10.51 -8.13
C THR A 495 14.10 -9.35 -7.24
N ARG A 496 14.77 -9.13 -6.10
CA ARG A 496 14.55 -7.97 -5.24
C ARG A 496 14.86 -6.66 -5.95
N PHE A 497 15.98 -6.56 -6.67
CA PHE A 497 16.34 -5.33 -7.39
C PHE A 497 15.36 -4.99 -8.50
N GLU A 498 14.82 -5.99 -9.22
CA GLU A 498 13.75 -5.75 -10.18
C GLU A 498 12.46 -5.27 -9.51
N ALA A 499 12.04 -5.92 -8.42
CA ALA A 499 10.87 -5.48 -7.66
C ALA A 499 11.03 -4.06 -7.10
N GLU A 500 12.21 -3.70 -6.59
CA GLU A 500 12.49 -2.36 -6.07
C GLU A 500 12.27 -1.26 -7.12
N LEU A 501 12.61 -1.53 -8.38
CA LEU A 501 12.40 -0.60 -9.49
C LEU A 501 11.00 -0.71 -10.12
N GLY A 502 10.35 -1.86 -9.98
CA GLY A 502 9.08 -2.18 -10.64
C GLY A 502 7.82 -1.98 -9.79
N ILE A 503 7.91 -1.79 -8.47
CA ILE A 503 6.72 -1.58 -7.63
C ILE A 503 6.11 -0.20 -7.88
N HIS A 504 4.85 -0.20 -8.32
CA HIS A 504 4.05 1.00 -8.55
C HIS A 504 3.22 1.38 -7.31
N SER A 505 2.77 2.63 -7.27
CA SER A 505 2.01 3.17 -6.12
C SER A 505 0.59 2.60 -5.98
N ASP A 506 0.08 1.93 -7.00
CA ASP A 506 -1.20 1.23 -7.01
C ASP A 506 -1.10 -0.25 -6.63
N GLY A 507 0.12 -0.79 -6.51
CA GLY A 507 0.38 -2.17 -6.14
C GLY A 507 0.78 -3.07 -7.29
N GLU A 508 0.72 -2.59 -8.54
CA GLU A 508 1.29 -3.32 -9.68
C GLU A 508 2.82 -3.43 -9.53
N VAL A 509 3.40 -4.50 -10.05
CA VAL A 509 4.84 -4.77 -9.95
C VAL A 509 5.35 -5.21 -11.29
N ASP A 510 6.28 -4.48 -11.89
CA ASP A 510 6.94 -4.91 -13.12
C ASP A 510 8.08 -5.88 -12.79
N LEU A 511 8.02 -7.09 -13.35
CA LEU A 511 9.09 -8.10 -13.26
C LEU A 511 9.46 -8.61 -14.65
N SER A 512 10.74 -8.90 -14.87
CA SER A 512 11.15 -9.59 -16.10
C SER A 512 10.72 -11.06 -16.10
N ALA A 513 10.62 -11.65 -17.29
CA ALA A 513 10.34 -13.08 -17.43
C ALA A 513 11.35 -13.96 -16.67
N GLY A 514 12.62 -13.54 -16.60
CA GLY A 514 13.66 -14.23 -15.83
C GLY A 514 13.42 -14.17 -14.33
N ALA A 515 13.00 -13.01 -13.81
CA ALA A 515 12.66 -12.87 -12.39
C ALA A 515 11.41 -13.67 -12.02
N VAL A 516 10.38 -13.68 -12.87
CA VAL A 516 9.18 -14.52 -12.67
C VAL A 516 9.56 -15.99 -12.64
N LEU A 517 10.40 -16.45 -13.56
CA LEU A 517 10.88 -17.83 -13.59
C LEU A 517 11.70 -18.17 -12.33
N GLU A 518 12.64 -17.31 -11.92
CA GLU A 518 13.46 -17.52 -10.73
C GLU A 518 12.59 -17.62 -9.46
N LEU A 519 11.62 -16.72 -9.30
CA LEU A 519 10.67 -16.76 -8.19
C LEU A 519 9.80 -18.01 -8.24
N ALA A 520 9.20 -18.33 -9.38
CA ALA A 520 8.34 -19.51 -9.55
C ALA A 520 9.10 -20.80 -9.26
N TRP A 521 10.36 -20.90 -9.70
CA TRP A 521 11.23 -22.01 -9.36
C TRP A 521 11.50 -22.06 -7.85
N ASN A 522 11.92 -20.95 -7.25
CA ASN A 522 12.27 -20.90 -5.83
C ASN A 522 11.06 -21.14 -4.91
N MET A 523 9.84 -20.83 -5.36
CA MET A 523 8.57 -21.06 -4.67
C MET A 523 7.98 -22.48 -4.83
N GLY A 524 8.62 -23.36 -5.61
CA GLY A 524 8.06 -24.69 -5.86
C GLY A 524 7.03 -24.78 -6.98
N LEU A 525 6.68 -23.67 -7.64
CA LEU A 525 5.64 -23.62 -8.68
C LEU A 525 6.08 -24.26 -9.99
N LEU A 526 7.38 -24.15 -10.29
CA LEU A 526 8.01 -24.74 -11.47
C LEU A 526 9.23 -25.56 -11.08
N THR A 527 9.42 -26.68 -11.78
CA THR A 527 10.60 -27.55 -11.63
C THR A 527 11.06 -28.01 -13.01
N TRP A 528 12.38 -28.07 -13.21
CA TRP A 528 12.95 -28.63 -14.43
C TRP A 528 12.94 -30.17 -14.36
N ASN A 529 12.46 -30.84 -15.41
CA ASN A 529 12.61 -32.28 -15.57
C ASN A 529 13.14 -32.61 -16.96
N ASP A 530 14.05 -33.60 -17.04
CA ASP A 530 14.56 -34.12 -18.31
C ASP A 530 13.63 -35.16 -18.95
N SER A 531 12.70 -35.72 -18.18
CA SER A 531 11.75 -36.76 -18.60
C SER A 531 10.33 -36.39 -18.17
N PRO A 532 9.29 -36.61 -19.00
CA PRO A 532 9.32 -37.26 -20.32
C PRO A 532 9.90 -36.40 -21.46
N LYS A 533 9.97 -35.07 -21.31
CA LYS A 533 10.61 -34.15 -22.27
C LYS A 533 11.37 -33.08 -21.48
N PRO A 534 12.61 -32.71 -21.86
CA PRO A 534 13.32 -31.63 -21.18
C PRO A 534 12.53 -30.32 -21.21
N GLY A 535 12.29 -29.75 -20.03
CA GLY A 535 11.62 -28.47 -19.89
C GLY A 535 11.11 -28.18 -18.48
N TRP A 536 10.41 -27.06 -18.34
CA TRP A 536 9.75 -26.65 -17.11
C TRP A 536 8.42 -27.36 -16.94
N TYR A 537 8.18 -27.88 -15.74
CA TYR A 537 6.95 -28.56 -15.38
C TYR A 537 6.28 -27.86 -14.21
N ASP A 538 4.95 -27.75 -14.28
CA ASP A 538 4.13 -27.28 -13.16
C ASP A 538 3.94 -28.38 -12.10
N THR A 539 3.28 -28.02 -10.99
CA THR A 539 3.02 -28.93 -9.87
C THR A 539 2.16 -30.13 -10.22
N ASP A 540 1.38 -30.05 -11.31
CA ASP A 540 0.53 -31.13 -11.82
C ASP A 540 1.29 -32.04 -12.80
N GLY A 541 2.55 -31.73 -13.11
CA GLY A 541 3.39 -32.49 -14.04
C GLY A 541 3.14 -32.15 -15.51
N ASN A 542 2.54 -31.00 -15.82
CA ASN A 542 2.38 -30.52 -17.19
C ASN A 542 3.58 -29.67 -17.63
N LEU A 543 4.02 -29.88 -18.87
CA LEU A 543 5.09 -29.09 -19.48
C LEU A 543 4.60 -27.65 -19.75
N VAL A 544 5.37 -26.66 -19.32
CA VAL A 544 5.10 -25.23 -19.50
C VAL A 544 6.13 -24.63 -20.48
N PRO A 545 5.68 -24.08 -21.63
CA PRO A 545 6.55 -23.35 -22.55
C PRO A 545 7.13 -22.08 -21.92
N GLU A 546 8.39 -21.76 -22.22
CA GLU A 546 9.09 -20.59 -21.63
C GLU A 546 8.40 -19.26 -21.94
N GLU A 547 7.81 -19.14 -23.13
CA GLU A 547 7.06 -17.98 -23.59
C GLU A 547 5.75 -17.73 -22.81
N ASP A 548 5.27 -18.70 -22.04
CA ASP A 548 4.03 -18.61 -21.26
C ASP A 548 4.28 -18.40 -19.77
N ILE A 549 5.50 -18.63 -19.28
CA ILE A 549 5.82 -18.60 -17.84
C ILE A 549 5.56 -17.23 -17.23
N ALA A 550 6.03 -16.17 -17.89
CA ALA A 550 5.89 -14.81 -17.37
C ALA A 550 4.41 -14.44 -17.16
N GLU A 551 3.58 -14.61 -18.19
CA GLU A 551 2.15 -14.28 -18.16
C GLU A 551 1.37 -15.18 -17.18
N ARG A 552 1.69 -16.48 -17.12
CA ARG A 552 0.96 -17.44 -16.28
C ARG A 552 1.25 -17.29 -14.78
N TYR A 553 2.48 -16.95 -14.41
CA TYR A 553 2.92 -16.98 -13.01
C TYR A 553 3.17 -15.60 -12.39
N HIS A 554 3.19 -14.52 -13.17
CA HIS A 554 3.47 -13.16 -12.68
C HIS A 554 2.65 -12.79 -11.43
N ASP A 555 1.33 -12.84 -11.52
CA ASP A 555 0.45 -12.41 -10.44
C ASP A 555 0.59 -13.30 -9.20
N GLU A 556 0.83 -14.60 -9.41
CA GLU A 556 1.05 -15.55 -8.33
C GLU A 556 2.35 -15.28 -7.58
N VAL A 557 3.47 -15.04 -8.29
CA VAL A 557 4.76 -14.75 -7.63
C VAL A 557 4.72 -13.39 -6.92
N VAL A 558 4.03 -12.40 -7.47
CA VAL A 558 3.85 -11.07 -6.85
C VAL A 558 2.98 -11.13 -5.60
N ALA A 559 1.93 -11.97 -5.60
CA ALA A 559 1.07 -12.17 -4.43
C ALA A 559 1.80 -12.91 -3.30
N ARG A 560 2.69 -13.85 -3.64
CA ARG A 560 3.47 -14.66 -2.69
C ARG A 560 4.73 -13.99 -2.15
N SER A 561 5.07 -12.79 -2.63
CA SER A 561 6.31 -12.07 -2.32
C SER A 561 6.06 -10.71 -1.65
N GLY A 562 7.12 -10.15 -1.06
CA GLY A 562 7.12 -8.83 -0.44
C GLY A 562 6.45 -8.78 0.94
N ILE A 563 6.16 -7.57 1.38
CA ILE A 563 5.46 -7.31 2.65
C ILE A 563 4.01 -7.72 2.50
N ARG A 564 3.56 -8.62 3.39
CA ARG A 564 2.21 -9.18 3.36
C ARG A 564 1.78 -9.68 4.73
N PRO A 565 0.50 -10.01 4.94
CA PRO A 565 0.05 -10.63 6.17
C PRO A 565 0.85 -11.91 6.49
N PHE A 566 1.09 -12.16 7.78
CA PHE A 566 1.63 -13.44 8.23
C PHE A 566 0.61 -14.54 7.96
N GLU A 567 1.03 -15.62 7.28
CA GLU A 567 0.18 -16.78 6.99
C GLU A 567 0.75 -18.04 7.65
N GLU A 568 2.03 -18.33 7.38
CA GLU A 568 2.76 -19.53 7.85
C GLU A 568 4.10 -19.18 8.52
N GLY A 569 4.55 -17.91 8.40
CA GLY A 569 5.94 -17.51 8.62
C GLY A 569 6.46 -17.48 10.06
N MET A 570 5.58 -17.67 11.06
CA MET A 570 5.98 -17.59 12.48
C MET A 570 5.81 -18.93 13.25
N GLY A 571 5.60 -20.05 12.54
CA GLY A 571 5.41 -21.36 13.16
C GLY A 571 3.97 -21.64 13.59
N GLY A 572 3.74 -22.79 14.26
CA GLY A 572 2.40 -23.25 14.66
C GLY A 572 1.69 -22.38 15.69
N ASP A 573 2.45 -21.55 16.41
CA ASP A 573 1.98 -20.67 17.48
C ASP A 573 1.26 -19.43 16.95
N TYR A 574 1.55 -19.02 15.71
CA TYR A 574 0.83 -17.97 15.01
C TYR A 574 -0.26 -18.59 14.14
N LYS A 575 -1.43 -18.83 14.72
CA LYS A 575 -2.59 -19.35 13.99
C LYS A 575 -3.73 -18.34 14.01
N ASP A 576 -4.16 -17.92 12.82
CA ASP A 576 -5.25 -16.97 12.59
C ASP A 576 -5.03 -15.59 13.25
N GLY A 577 -3.78 -15.13 13.34
CA GLY A 577 -3.45 -13.82 13.92
C GLY A 577 -3.45 -13.78 15.44
N ALA A 578 -3.40 -14.94 16.10
CA ALA A 578 -3.33 -15.06 17.54
C ALA A 578 -1.99 -15.67 18.00
N ASP A 579 -1.58 -15.28 19.20
CA ASP A 579 -0.48 -15.88 19.98
C ASP A 579 -1.04 -16.78 21.09
N GLU A 580 -0.29 -17.79 21.49
CA GLU A 580 -0.62 -18.68 22.61
C GLU A 580 0.04 -18.19 23.90
N GLU A 581 -0.78 -17.76 24.86
CA GLU A 581 -0.34 -17.28 26.18
C GLU A 581 -0.83 -18.23 27.28
N GLU A 582 -0.08 -18.38 28.37
CA GLU A 582 -0.53 -19.11 29.56
C GLU A 582 -1.15 -18.16 30.58
N ALA A 583 -2.28 -18.56 31.18
CA ALA A 583 -2.86 -17.89 32.34
C ALA A 583 -2.80 -18.79 33.58
N GLU A 584 -2.42 -18.21 34.74
CA GLU A 584 -2.48 -18.90 36.02
C GLU A 584 -3.92 -18.91 36.55
N VAL A 585 -4.44 -20.09 36.83
CA VAL A 585 -5.77 -20.32 37.41
C VAL A 585 -5.64 -21.25 38.61
N PHE A 586 -6.47 -21.04 39.62
CA PHE A 586 -6.53 -21.92 40.79
C PHE A 586 -7.73 -22.86 40.66
N LEU A 587 -7.52 -24.16 40.88
CA LEU A 587 -8.58 -25.16 40.84
C LEU A 587 -9.63 -24.89 41.93
N ASP A 588 -10.91 -24.98 41.59
CA ASP A 588 -12.03 -24.88 42.53
C ASP A 588 -12.49 -26.23 43.08
N HIS A 589 -12.02 -27.32 42.47
CA HIS A 589 -12.25 -28.71 42.89
C HIS A 589 -11.02 -29.57 42.62
N ASP A 590 -11.01 -30.76 43.22
CA ASP A 590 -9.92 -31.72 43.04
C ASP A 590 -9.94 -32.31 41.62
N VAL A 591 -8.76 -32.38 41.00
CA VAL A 591 -8.56 -32.97 39.67
C VAL A 591 -7.55 -34.10 39.78
N THR A 592 -7.94 -35.28 39.32
CA THR A 592 -7.11 -36.50 39.34
C THR A 592 -6.71 -36.90 37.93
N PHE A 593 -5.43 -37.23 37.74
CA PHE A 593 -4.89 -37.76 36.50
C PHE A 593 -3.89 -38.90 36.78
N SER A 594 -3.72 -39.81 35.81
CA SER A 594 -2.88 -40.99 35.95
C SER A 594 -1.47 -40.75 35.39
N VAL A 595 -0.46 -41.30 36.06
CA VAL A 595 0.96 -41.27 35.66
C VAL A 595 1.55 -42.69 35.71
N PRO A 596 2.50 -43.03 34.83
CA PRO A 596 2.90 -44.42 34.62
C PRO A 596 3.77 -44.99 35.76
N THR A 597 4.45 -44.14 36.54
CA THR A 597 5.37 -44.61 37.59
C THR A 597 5.19 -43.84 38.90
N ARG A 598 5.59 -44.49 40.01
CA ARG A 598 5.56 -43.90 41.34
C ARG A 598 6.47 -42.68 41.43
N GLU A 599 7.62 -42.75 40.78
CA GLU A 599 8.64 -41.71 40.80
C GLU A 599 8.09 -40.40 40.25
N ILE A 600 7.34 -40.46 39.13
CA ILE A 600 6.67 -39.29 38.55
C ILE A 600 5.61 -38.73 39.50
N ALA A 601 4.82 -39.59 40.15
CA ALA A 601 3.82 -39.14 41.13
C ALA A 601 4.47 -38.42 42.34
N GLU A 602 5.62 -38.90 42.80
CA GLU A 602 6.41 -38.25 43.86
C GLU A 602 7.01 -36.90 43.42
N GLU A 603 7.35 -36.74 42.13
CA GLU A 603 7.82 -35.45 41.58
C GLU A 603 6.72 -34.38 41.61
N TYR A 604 5.49 -34.73 41.25
CA TYR A 604 4.35 -33.81 41.35
C TYR A 604 4.07 -33.37 42.79
N VAL A 605 4.18 -34.27 43.77
CA VAL A 605 4.02 -33.91 45.18
C VAL A 605 5.16 -33.01 45.66
N LYS A 606 6.42 -33.28 45.28
CA LYS A 606 7.56 -32.42 45.65
C LYS A 606 7.41 -30.99 45.13
N LEU A 607 6.77 -30.79 43.98
CA LEU A 607 6.52 -29.46 43.43
C LEU A 607 5.54 -28.64 44.30
N ASP A 608 4.55 -29.29 44.90
CA ASP A 608 3.48 -28.65 45.67
C ASP A 608 2.87 -29.64 46.69
N GLU A 609 3.61 -29.86 47.78
CA GLU A 609 3.24 -30.84 48.81
C GLU A 609 1.95 -30.47 49.55
N ALA A 610 1.59 -29.19 49.55
CA ALA A 610 0.41 -28.68 50.25
C ALA A 610 -0.90 -29.01 49.52
N HIS A 611 -0.88 -29.11 48.19
CA HIS A 611 -2.08 -29.28 47.37
C HIS A 611 -2.03 -30.48 46.42
N THR A 612 -1.11 -31.42 46.63
CA THR A 612 -1.00 -32.62 45.79
C THR A 612 -0.90 -33.89 46.63
N SER A 613 -1.64 -34.92 46.25
CA SER A 613 -1.52 -36.27 46.79
C SER A 613 -1.46 -37.30 45.65
N PHE A 614 -1.04 -38.52 45.95
CA PHE A 614 -1.09 -39.62 44.98
C PHE A 614 -1.51 -40.94 45.63
N GLU A 615 -2.08 -41.84 44.84
CA GLU A 615 -2.41 -43.21 45.22
C GLU A 615 -2.11 -44.20 44.08
N ALA A 616 -1.83 -45.45 44.44
CA ALA A 616 -1.61 -46.50 43.44
C ALA A 616 -2.95 -46.99 42.90
N ASP A 617 -3.09 -47.08 41.58
CA ASP A 617 -4.23 -47.69 40.94
C ASP A 617 -3.96 -49.18 40.70
N ALA A 618 -4.61 -50.02 41.51
CA ALA A 618 -4.42 -51.47 41.47
C ALA A 618 -4.99 -52.13 40.20
N GLU A 619 -5.88 -51.46 39.45
CA GLU A 619 -6.49 -52.01 38.24
C GLU A 619 -5.66 -51.72 36.99
N SER A 620 -5.10 -50.51 36.86
CA SER A 620 -4.26 -50.11 35.72
C SER A 620 -2.77 -50.39 35.92
N GLY A 621 -2.30 -50.48 37.17
CA GLY A 621 -0.88 -50.54 37.51
C GLY A 621 -0.18 -49.18 37.45
N GLU A 622 -0.92 -48.10 37.20
CA GLU A 622 -0.46 -46.71 37.19
C GLU A 622 -0.63 -46.05 38.58
N TRP A 623 -0.27 -44.77 38.68
CA TRP A 623 -0.45 -43.96 39.88
C TRP A 623 -1.36 -42.78 39.58
N ASN A 624 -2.38 -42.57 40.42
CA ASN A 624 -3.28 -41.43 40.30
C ASN A 624 -2.75 -40.27 41.15
N VAL A 625 -2.43 -39.15 40.50
CA VAL A 625 -2.07 -37.90 41.16
C VAL A 625 -3.31 -37.02 41.25
N THR A 626 -3.64 -36.57 42.46
CA THR A 626 -4.75 -35.66 42.72
C THR A 626 -4.19 -34.29 43.10
N ARG A 627 -4.49 -33.29 42.26
CA ARG A 627 -4.29 -31.86 42.54
C ARG A 627 -5.54 -31.36 43.23
N HIS A 628 -5.41 -30.90 44.48
CA HIS A 628 -6.54 -30.46 45.28
C HIS A 628 -7.01 -29.06 44.88
N ALA A 629 -8.25 -28.72 45.24
CA ALA A 629 -8.75 -27.35 45.15
C ALA A 629 -7.77 -26.35 45.80
N GLY A 630 -7.52 -25.23 45.13
CA GLY A 630 -6.48 -24.25 45.48
C GLY A 630 -5.12 -24.50 44.84
N SER A 631 -4.93 -25.62 44.15
CA SER A 631 -3.74 -25.84 43.31
C SER A 631 -3.69 -24.84 42.16
N MET A 632 -2.53 -24.20 41.95
CA MET A 632 -2.28 -23.43 40.72
C MET A 632 -2.10 -24.39 39.54
N ILE A 633 -2.78 -24.08 38.44
CA ILE A 633 -2.60 -24.69 37.13
C ILE A 633 -2.39 -23.59 36.09
N ARG A 634 -1.77 -23.95 34.96
CA ARG A 634 -1.65 -23.07 33.80
C ARG A 634 -2.61 -23.52 32.71
N VAL A 635 -3.37 -22.57 32.17
CA VAL A 635 -4.33 -22.83 31.11
C VAL A 635 -3.93 -22.00 29.88
N PRO A 636 -3.66 -22.65 28.73
CA PRO A 636 -3.40 -21.93 27.49
C PRO A 636 -4.61 -21.10 27.05
N ARG A 637 -4.36 -19.89 26.54
CA ARG A 637 -5.34 -19.01 25.91
C ARG A 637 -4.77 -18.37 24.66
N ARG A 638 -5.64 -17.94 23.74
CA ARG A 638 -5.23 -17.22 22.54
C ARG A 638 -5.44 -15.72 22.70
N ALA A 639 -4.42 -14.93 22.39
CA ALA A 639 -4.45 -13.48 22.42
C ALA A 639 -4.31 -12.92 20.99
N ALA A 640 -5.16 -11.97 20.61
CA ALA A 640 -5.09 -11.37 19.29
C ALA A 640 -3.83 -10.50 19.14
N MET A 641 -3.05 -10.76 18.10
CA MET A 641 -1.86 -9.98 17.82
C MET A 641 -2.21 -8.66 17.13
N THR A 642 -1.50 -7.61 17.52
CA THR A 642 -1.66 -6.25 16.96
C THR A 642 -0.81 -6.04 15.70
N ARG A 643 0.15 -6.93 15.45
CA ARG A 643 1.09 -6.89 14.32
C ARG A 643 0.91 -8.18 13.55
N THR A 644 0.33 -8.04 12.37
CA THR A 644 -0.11 -9.16 11.53
C THR A 644 0.51 -9.12 10.13
N VAL A 645 1.41 -8.17 9.86
CA VAL A 645 2.04 -7.94 8.55
C VAL A 645 3.55 -7.84 8.72
N GLY A 646 4.30 -8.51 7.85
CA GLY A 646 5.77 -8.51 7.84
C GLY A 646 6.37 -8.88 6.48
N GLY A 647 7.67 -8.63 6.32
CA GLY A 647 8.47 -9.03 5.18
C GLY A 647 8.93 -10.49 5.31
N GLN A 648 8.11 -11.41 4.83
CA GLN A 648 8.42 -12.84 4.83
C GLN A 648 9.05 -13.24 3.49
N PHE A 649 9.92 -14.24 3.47
CA PHE A 649 10.42 -14.83 2.23
C PHE A 649 9.29 -15.26 1.29
N PRO A 650 9.50 -15.28 -0.04
CA PRO A 650 8.56 -15.85 -0.99
C PRO A 650 7.87 -17.12 -0.48
N LYS A 651 6.54 -17.15 -0.49
CA LYS A 651 5.78 -18.32 0.01
C LYS A 651 6.14 -19.56 -0.82
N GLY A 652 6.65 -20.59 -0.16
CA GLY A 652 7.14 -21.81 -0.80
C GLY A 652 8.65 -21.84 -1.04
N PHE A 653 9.42 -20.87 -0.54
CA PHE A 653 10.88 -20.91 -0.55
C PHE A 653 11.40 -22.23 0.04
N ASP A 654 12.24 -22.93 -0.73
CA ASP A 654 12.80 -24.22 -0.35
C ASP A 654 14.33 -24.24 -0.51
N PRO A 655 15.11 -24.32 0.60
CA PRO A 655 16.56 -24.40 0.53
C PRO A 655 17.09 -25.67 -0.17
N VAL A 656 16.30 -26.74 -0.27
CA VAL A 656 16.70 -27.98 -0.98
C VAL A 656 16.87 -27.72 -2.47
N LYS A 657 16.11 -26.79 -3.05
CA LYS A 657 16.27 -26.39 -4.46
C LYS A 657 17.63 -25.77 -4.75
N TRP A 658 18.27 -25.18 -3.75
CA TRP A 658 19.63 -24.65 -3.82
C TRP A 658 20.72 -25.70 -3.63
N GLY A 659 20.35 -26.96 -3.44
CA GLY A 659 21.26 -28.09 -3.27
C GLY A 659 21.63 -28.39 -1.82
N ILE A 660 20.98 -27.76 -0.84
CA ILE A 660 21.19 -28.10 0.56
C ILE A 660 20.59 -29.48 0.85
N PRO A 661 21.34 -30.42 1.47
CA PRO A 661 20.82 -31.75 1.77
C PRO A 661 19.61 -31.71 2.70
N ALA A 662 18.57 -32.51 2.41
CA ALA A 662 17.36 -32.59 3.22
C ALA A 662 17.64 -32.97 4.69
N SER A 663 18.69 -33.75 4.96
CA SER A 663 19.12 -34.07 6.33
C SER A 663 19.54 -32.81 7.10
N MET A 664 20.24 -31.88 6.45
CA MET A 664 20.66 -30.63 7.09
C MET A 664 19.47 -29.71 7.38
N VAL A 665 18.47 -29.68 6.49
CA VAL A 665 17.28 -28.82 6.65
C VAL A 665 16.47 -29.14 7.92
N GLY A 666 16.47 -30.39 8.37
CA GLY A 666 15.80 -30.80 9.60
C GLY A 666 16.59 -30.55 10.89
N ASP A 667 17.92 -30.49 10.79
CA ASP A 667 18.83 -30.53 11.93
C ASP A 667 19.34 -29.14 12.36
N VAL A 668 19.51 -28.21 11.42
CA VAL A 668 20.10 -26.88 11.70
C VAL A 668 19.03 -25.77 11.77
N ASP A 669 19.35 -24.65 12.41
CA ASP A 669 18.45 -23.50 12.42
C ASP A 669 18.24 -22.94 11.00
N LYS A 670 17.01 -22.52 10.68
CA LYS A 670 16.66 -21.95 9.38
C LYS A 670 17.55 -20.77 8.98
N ILE A 671 18.03 -19.97 9.93
CA ILE A 671 18.92 -18.84 9.61
C ILE A 671 20.28 -19.31 9.08
N ALA A 672 20.78 -20.46 9.53
CA ALA A 672 22.02 -21.05 9.03
C ALA A 672 21.85 -21.53 7.58
N LEU A 673 20.71 -22.14 7.26
CA LEU A 673 20.35 -22.54 5.89
C LEU A 673 20.34 -21.32 4.96
N TRP A 674 19.72 -20.23 5.39
CA TRP A 674 19.64 -19.00 4.61
C TRP A 674 21.02 -18.35 4.45
N ASN A 675 21.88 -18.40 5.47
CA ASN A 675 23.24 -17.89 5.39
C ASN A 675 24.08 -18.68 4.37
N ILE A 676 23.91 -20.01 4.32
CA ILE A 676 24.52 -20.87 3.29
C ILE A 676 24.00 -20.47 1.91
N VAL A 677 22.69 -20.33 1.71
CA VAL A 677 22.11 -19.93 0.42
C VAL A 677 22.67 -18.59 -0.06
N THR A 678 22.69 -17.56 0.80
CA THR A 678 23.24 -16.25 0.41
C THR A 678 24.74 -16.31 0.12
N THR A 679 25.49 -17.16 0.83
CA THR A 679 26.91 -17.37 0.54
C THR A 679 27.10 -18.04 -0.82
N VAL A 680 26.37 -19.13 -1.10
CA VAL A 680 26.42 -19.82 -2.40
C VAL A 680 26.06 -18.86 -3.52
N ASP A 681 24.98 -18.09 -3.38
CA ASP A 681 24.55 -17.11 -4.38
C ASP A 681 25.61 -16.02 -4.60
N ALA A 682 26.32 -15.56 -3.56
CA ALA A 682 27.38 -14.56 -3.68
C ALA A 682 28.57 -15.07 -4.53
N TYR A 683 29.02 -16.32 -4.30
CA TYR A 683 30.11 -16.95 -5.06
C TYR A 683 29.69 -17.24 -6.51
N LEU A 684 28.51 -17.85 -6.71
CA LEU A 684 28.03 -18.22 -8.04
C LEU A 684 27.69 -17.00 -8.90
N SER A 685 27.13 -15.94 -8.32
CA SER A 685 26.88 -14.68 -9.04
C SER A 685 28.16 -14.01 -9.52
N ALA A 686 29.29 -14.29 -8.86
CA ALA A 686 30.60 -13.82 -9.24
C ALA A 686 31.35 -14.75 -10.21
N GLY A 687 30.82 -15.94 -10.47
CA GLY A 687 31.39 -16.91 -11.41
C GLY A 687 32.61 -17.67 -10.88
N PHE A 688 32.78 -17.81 -9.57
CA PHE A 688 33.89 -18.57 -8.98
C PHE A 688 33.44 -19.44 -7.81
N THR A 689 34.30 -20.37 -7.39
CA THR A 689 34.06 -21.26 -6.25
C THR A 689 35.04 -21.00 -5.09
N PRO A 690 34.70 -21.37 -3.85
CA PRO A 690 35.64 -21.27 -2.72
C PRO A 690 36.98 -21.98 -2.97
N ALA A 691 36.99 -23.06 -3.74
CA ALA A 691 38.19 -23.81 -4.09
C ALA A 691 39.22 -22.96 -4.85
N GLU A 692 38.77 -22.05 -5.72
CA GLU A 692 39.65 -21.16 -6.48
C GLU A 692 40.33 -20.13 -5.57
N ILE A 693 39.60 -19.61 -4.57
CA ILE A 693 40.17 -18.73 -3.55
C ILE A 693 41.21 -19.47 -2.72
N LEU A 694 40.89 -20.67 -2.22
CA LEU A 694 41.81 -21.48 -1.42
C LEU A 694 43.07 -21.91 -2.18
N ALA A 695 43.00 -22.00 -3.52
CA ALA A 695 44.17 -22.22 -4.36
C ALA A 695 45.04 -20.96 -4.51
N ALA A 696 44.44 -19.78 -4.36
CA ALA A 696 45.08 -18.49 -4.57
C ALA A 696 45.65 -17.85 -3.30
N VAL A 697 44.99 -18.04 -2.16
CA VAL A 697 45.35 -17.52 -0.84
C VAL A 697 45.45 -18.66 0.17
N HIS A 698 46.33 -18.53 1.17
CA HIS A 698 46.46 -19.58 2.19
C HIS A 698 45.13 -19.73 2.97
N PRO A 699 44.67 -20.94 3.32
CA PRO A 699 43.39 -21.13 4.01
C PRO A 699 43.24 -20.35 5.33
N SER A 700 44.33 -20.06 6.03
CA SER A 700 44.32 -19.20 7.24
C SER A 700 44.08 -17.71 6.96
N MET A 701 44.14 -17.29 5.70
CA MET A 701 43.87 -15.92 5.24
C MET A 701 42.46 -15.77 4.67
N VAL A 702 41.65 -16.84 4.70
CA VAL A 702 40.22 -16.81 4.39
C VAL A 702 39.44 -16.77 5.70
N ALA A 703 38.89 -15.61 6.02
CA ALA A 703 38.21 -15.31 7.28
C ALA A 703 36.69 -15.17 7.08
N SER A 704 35.95 -15.17 8.20
CA SER A 704 34.52 -14.83 8.21
C SER A 704 34.20 -13.84 9.32
N THR A 705 33.30 -12.91 9.02
CA THR A 705 32.72 -11.99 9.99
C THR A 705 31.19 -11.97 9.95
N GLN A 706 30.55 -12.93 9.28
CA GLN A 706 29.09 -13.01 9.19
C GLN A 706 28.45 -13.02 10.58
N GLY A 707 27.59 -12.05 10.85
CA GLY A 707 26.93 -11.88 12.15
C GLY A 707 25.42 -12.14 12.11
N THR A 708 24.79 -12.05 13.27
CA THR A 708 23.33 -12.07 13.45
C THR A 708 22.96 -11.06 14.52
N GLY A 709 21.83 -10.35 14.40
CA GLY A 709 21.37 -9.40 15.41
C GLY A 709 20.92 -10.09 16.70
N PHE A 710 20.23 -11.22 16.59
CA PHE A 710 19.71 -11.97 17.75
C PHE A 710 20.21 -13.42 17.83
N GLY A 711 20.41 -14.10 16.70
CA GLY A 711 20.79 -15.52 16.62
C GLY A 711 19.61 -16.43 16.25
N GLY A 712 19.77 -17.75 16.38
CA GLY A 712 18.77 -18.76 15.98
C GLY A 712 17.49 -18.68 16.82
N MET A 713 16.52 -17.86 16.40
CA MET A 713 15.27 -17.63 17.15
C MET A 713 14.46 -18.91 17.33
N ALA A 714 14.33 -19.72 16.26
CA ALA A 714 13.63 -20.99 16.33
C ALA A 714 14.32 -21.96 17.31
N SER A 715 15.65 -22.01 17.30
CA SER A 715 16.42 -22.84 18.23
C SER A 715 16.36 -22.36 19.67
N MET A 716 16.39 -21.03 19.89
CA MET A 716 16.20 -20.45 21.22
C MET A 716 14.82 -20.75 21.80
N ARG A 717 13.75 -20.67 20.99
CA ARG A 717 12.40 -21.06 21.40
C ARG A 717 12.36 -22.52 21.85
N LYS A 718 12.94 -23.43 21.05
CA LYS A 718 13.05 -24.85 21.42
C LYS A 718 13.80 -25.05 22.75
N LEU A 719 14.94 -24.36 22.90
CA LEU A 719 15.79 -24.47 24.08
C LEU A 719 15.11 -23.98 25.37
N TYR A 720 14.36 -22.87 25.31
CA TYR A 720 13.78 -22.24 26.49
C TYR A 720 12.32 -22.64 26.75
N LEU A 721 11.48 -22.65 25.73
CA LEU A 721 10.04 -22.89 25.86
C LEU A 721 9.69 -24.37 25.67
N ASP A 722 10.06 -24.99 24.56
CA ASP A 722 9.71 -26.41 24.31
C ASP A 722 10.31 -27.34 25.36
N ARG A 723 11.57 -27.10 25.76
CA ARG A 723 12.18 -27.80 26.90
C ARG A 723 11.39 -27.63 28.19
N PHE A 724 10.90 -26.43 28.47
CA PHE A 724 10.13 -26.13 29.70
C PHE A 724 8.75 -26.81 29.67
N LEU A 725 8.12 -26.87 28.50
CA LEU A 725 6.86 -27.58 28.25
C LEU A 725 7.02 -29.09 28.11
N ASN A 726 8.25 -29.60 28.25
CA ASN A 726 8.60 -31.02 28.12
C ASN A 726 8.24 -31.60 26.73
N HIS A 727 8.35 -30.78 25.69
CA HIS A 727 8.33 -31.21 24.29
C HIS A 727 9.67 -31.87 23.92
N GLU A 728 9.65 -32.73 22.90
CA GLU A 728 10.86 -33.33 22.35
C GLU A 728 11.73 -32.26 21.67
N ILE A 729 13.00 -32.17 22.07
CA ILE A 729 13.97 -31.23 21.49
C ILE A 729 15.24 -31.96 21.05
N PRO A 730 15.92 -31.49 19.98
CA PRO A 730 17.23 -32.02 19.60
C PRO A 730 18.24 -31.88 20.74
N THR A 731 19.11 -32.89 20.92
CA THR A 731 20.10 -32.90 22.02
C THR A 731 21.19 -31.83 21.87
N ASP A 732 21.41 -31.38 20.64
CA ASP A 732 22.39 -30.38 20.22
C ASP A 732 21.79 -28.98 20.01
N ILE A 733 20.53 -28.76 20.40
CA ILE A 733 19.82 -27.48 20.17
C ILE A 733 20.53 -26.25 20.78
N LEU A 734 21.31 -26.44 21.84
CA LEU A 734 22.11 -25.38 22.43
C LEU A 734 23.16 -24.82 21.44
N GLN A 735 23.72 -25.68 20.58
CA GLN A 735 24.68 -25.28 19.56
C GLN A 735 24.00 -24.35 18.54
N GLU A 736 22.82 -24.75 18.03
CA GLU A 736 22.09 -23.99 17.02
C GLU A 736 21.53 -22.65 17.53
N ALA A 737 21.43 -22.48 18.85
CA ALA A 737 21.07 -21.20 19.46
C ALA A 737 22.23 -20.18 19.49
N LEU A 738 23.48 -20.60 19.29
CA LEU A 738 24.65 -19.71 19.36
C LEU A 738 24.82 -18.90 18.05
N PRO A 739 24.88 -17.55 18.10
CA PRO A 739 25.04 -16.70 16.91
C PRO A 739 26.19 -17.08 15.97
N ASN A 740 27.33 -17.47 16.53
CA ASN A 740 28.51 -17.81 15.75
C ASN A 740 28.37 -19.13 14.97
N VAL A 741 27.45 -20.02 15.35
CA VAL A 741 27.24 -21.31 14.68
C VAL A 741 26.65 -21.12 13.29
N VAL A 742 25.88 -20.05 13.08
CA VAL A 742 25.33 -19.65 11.78
C VAL A 742 26.45 -19.42 10.75
N ALA A 743 27.53 -18.76 11.16
CA ALA A 743 28.72 -18.57 10.33
C ALA A 743 29.61 -19.83 10.28
N ALA A 744 29.60 -20.64 11.34
CA ALA A 744 30.36 -21.89 11.41
C ALA A 744 29.87 -22.91 10.36
N HIS A 745 28.56 -23.06 10.19
CA HIS A 745 27.96 -23.93 9.15
C HIS A 745 28.43 -23.52 7.75
N VAL A 746 28.47 -22.22 7.44
CA VAL A 746 29.00 -21.73 6.15
C VAL A 746 30.47 -22.12 5.96
N MET A 747 31.29 -21.91 6.99
CA MET A 747 32.72 -22.21 6.91
C MET A 747 32.99 -23.72 6.80
N GLN A 748 32.27 -24.54 7.57
CA GLN A 748 32.44 -25.99 7.63
C GLN A 748 31.89 -26.70 6.38
N SER A 749 30.73 -26.27 5.89
CA SER A 749 30.01 -26.98 4.83
C SER A 749 30.35 -26.50 3.42
N TYR A 750 30.82 -25.26 3.26
CA TYR A 750 31.00 -24.66 1.93
C TYR A 750 32.41 -24.08 1.69
N ILE A 751 32.92 -23.22 2.58
CA ILE A 751 34.15 -22.45 2.30
C ILE A 751 35.42 -23.24 2.60
N GLY A 752 35.56 -23.82 3.79
CA GLY A 752 36.75 -24.58 4.21
C GLY A 752 37.98 -23.76 4.64
N GLY A 753 37.80 -22.48 5.01
CA GLY A 753 38.87 -21.61 5.51
C GLY A 753 39.21 -21.83 6.99
N TYR A 754 40.43 -21.46 7.39
CA TYR A 754 40.94 -21.52 8.79
C TYR A 754 41.19 -20.13 9.38
N GLY A 755 40.84 -19.07 8.66
CA GLY A 755 41.08 -17.70 9.09
C GLY A 755 40.19 -17.28 10.25
N ASN A 756 40.47 -16.08 10.76
CA ASN A 756 39.84 -15.58 11.97
C ASN A 756 38.31 -15.41 11.80
N MET A 757 37.52 -16.05 12.66
CA MET A 757 36.06 -15.94 12.71
C MET A 757 35.64 -15.04 13.87
N ILE A 758 35.12 -13.84 13.56
CA ILE A 758 34.61 -12.88 14.56
C ILE A 758 33.20 -12.47 14.14
N GLN A 759 32.19 -12.86 14.90
CA GLN A 759 30.80 -12.58 14.60
C GLN A 759 30.31 -11.41 15.46
N PRO A 760 30.18 -10.21 14.88
CA PRO A 760 29.67 -9.07 15.63
C PRO A 760 28.17 -9.25 15.91
N VAL A 761 27.72 -8.61 16.98
CA VAL A 761 26.29 -8.45 17.31
C VAL A 761 26.07 -6.99 17.64
N SER A 762 25.40 -6.27 16.74
CA SER A 762 25.08 -4.84 16.90
C SER A 762 23.63 -4.56 16.52
N ALA A 763 22.74 -5.49 16.83
CA ALA A 763 21.31 -5.45 16.49
C ALA A 763 21.11 -5.07 15.01
N CYS A 764 20.35 -4.02 14.73
CA CYS A 764 20.02 -3.56 13.38
C CYS A 764 21.24 -3.21 12.50
N ALA A 765 22.41 -2.91 13.08
CA ALA A 765 23.61 -2.50 12.35
C ALA A 765 24.61 -3.64 12.11
N THR A 766 24.29 -4.88 12.49
CA THR A 766 25.23 -6.01 12.49
C THR A 766 25.93 -6.24 11.14
N ALA A 767 25.22 -6.11 10.02
CA ALA A 767 25.82 -6.23 8.69
C ALA A 767 26.91 -5.18 8.42
N ALA A 768 26.74 -3.94 8.89
CA ALA A 768 27.72 -2.87 8.72
C ALA A 768 28.96 -3.09 9.59
N VAL A 769 28.78 -3.50 10.85
CA VAL A 769 29.90 -3.86 11.74
C VAL A 769 30.67 -5.06 11.21
N SER A 770 29.98 -6.03 10.62
CA SER A 770 30.59 -7.20 9.95
C SER A 770 31.48 -6.79 8.77
N LEU A 771 31.03 -5.82 7.97
CA LEU A 771 31.78 -5.25 6.86
C LEU A 771 33.01 -4.47 7.34
N GLU A 772 32.87 -3.67 8.42
CA GLU A 772 34.00 -2.95 9.03
C GLU A 772 35.07 -3.91 9.54
N GLU A 773 34.70 -4.88 10.39
CA GLU A 773 35.66 -5.86 10.92
C GLU A 773 36.32 -6.67 9.80
N GLY A 774 35.58 -6.95 8.71
CA GLY A 774 36.14 -7.61 7.54
C GLY A 774 37.16 -6.75 6.78
N ALA A 775 36.84 -5.47 6.57
CA ALA A 775 37.75 -4.51 5.96
C ALA A 775 39.02 -4.30 6.82
N ASP A 776 38.86 -4.14 8.14
CA ASP A 776 39.95 -3.97 9.08
C ASP A 776 40.87 -5.20 9.12
N LYS A 777 40.31 -6.41 9.03
CA LYS A 777 41.11 -7.64 8.91
C LYS A 777 41.98 -7.63 7.66
N ILE A 778 41.48 -7.15 6.53
CA ILE A 778 42.25 -7.05 5.28
C ILE A 778 43.31 -5.95 5.41
N ALA A 779 42.93 -4.77 5.88
CA ALA A 779 43.84 -3.63 6.06
C ALA A 779 45.00 -3.95 7.01
N LEU A 780 44.75 -4.72 8.08
CA LEU A 780 45.78 -5.15 9.04
C LEU A 780 46.60 -6.36 8.58
N GLY A 781 46.30 -6.93 7.40
CA GLY A 781 46.95 -8.14 6.89
C GLY A 781 46.64 -9.39 7.72
N LYS A 782 45.51 -9.43 8.43
CA LYS A 782 45.02 -10.61 9.16
C LYS A 782 44.23 -11.58 8.26
N ALA A 783 43.75 -11.11 7.13
CA ALA A 783 43.07 -11.89 6.10
C ALA A 783 43.32 -11.29 4.71
N ASP A 784 43.23 -12.11 3.68
CA ASP A 784 43.33 -11.70 2.28
C ASP A 784 41.95 -11.78 1.59
N PHE A 785 41.05 -12.60 2.14
CA PHE A 785 39.67 -12.74 1.70
C PHE A 785 38.76 -12.90 2.93
N VAL A 786 37.65 -12.16 2.98
CA VAL A 786 36.72 -12.20 4.11
C VAL A 786 35.29 -12.34 3.63
N VAL A 787 34.58 -13.32 4.19
CA VAL A 787 33.14 -13.48 4.01
C VAL A 787 32.42 -12.71 5.12
N THR A 788 31.75 -11.63 4.74
CA THR A 788 31.08 -10.69 5.66
C THR A 788 29.57 -10.71 5.42
N GLY A 789 28.81 -10.02 6.25
CA GLY A 789 27.36 -9.88 6.11
C GLY A 789 26.61 -10.18 7.40
N ALA A 790 25.29 -10.25 7.32
CA ALA A 790 24.46 -10.66 8.43
C ALA A 790 23.12 -11.23 7.97
N ILE A 791 22.51 -12.03 8.82
CA ILE A 791 21.18 -12.60 8.60
C ILE A 791 20.37 -12.64 9.89
N ASP A 792 19.08 -12.34 9.79
CA ASP A 792 18.14 -12.40 10.90
C ASP A 792 16.78 -12.96 10.45
N ASP A 793 15.95 -13.29 11.43
CA ASP A 793 14.66 -13.93 11.26
C ASP A 793 13.58 -13.20 12.05
N ILE A 794 12.32 -13.53 11.79
CA ILE A 794 11.15 -13.08 12.54
C ILE A 794 10.60 -14.25 13.35
N GLY A 795 10.25 -14.00 14.61
CA GLY A 795 9.50 -14.92 15.46
C GLY A 795 8.36 -14.22 16.19
N VAL A 796 7.47 -15.00 16.81
CA VAL A 796 6.35 -14.45 17.59
C VAL A 796 6.87 -13.57 18.73
N GLU A 797 7.98 -13.99 19.36
CA GLU A 797 8.64 -13.27 20.44
C GLU A 797 9.17 -11.89 20.00
N SER A 798 9.72 -11.77 18.78
CA SER A 798 10.22 -10.49 18.28
C SER A 798 9.07 -9.57 17.88
N VAL A 799 8.04 -10.09 17.21
CA VAL A 799 6.86 -9.31 16.80
C VAL A 799 6.13 -8.74 18.01
N ILE A 800 5.95 -9.55 19.07
CA ILE A 800 5.35 -9.09 20.33
C ILE A 800 6.29 -8.13 21.07
N GLY A 801 7.58 -8.47 21.16
CA GLY A 801 8.59 -7.66 21.84
C GLY A 801 8.67 -6.24 21.27
N PHE A 802 8.87 -6.11 19.96
CA PHE A 802 8.87 -4.81 19.28
C PHE A 802 7.49 -4.14 19.29
N GLY A 803 6.42 -4.94 19.32
CA GLY A 803 5.07 -4.44 19.47
C GLY A 803 4.84 -3.75 20.82
N ASN A 804 5.33 -4.34 21.92
CA ASN A 804 5.26 -3.77 23.26
C ASN A 804 6.10 -2.49 23.39
N MET A 805 7.18 -2.39 22.62
CA MET A 805 7.98 -1.16 22.50
C MET A 805 7.32 -0.07 21.65
N ASN A 806 6.19 -0.37 20.98
CA ASN A 806 5.56 0.48 19.97
C ASN A 806 6.52 0.92 18.85
N ALA A 807 7.47 0.05 18.50
CA ALA A 807 8.46 0.33 17.45
C ALA A 807 7.96 -0.09 16.06
N THR A 808 7.19 -1.18 16.00
CA THR A 808 6.59 -1.72 14.78
C THR A 808 5.22 -1.13 14.48
N ALA A 809 4.89 -1.04 13.18
CA ALA A 809 3.61 -0.53 12.71
C ALA A 809 2.45 -1.43 13.17
N ASN A 810 1.50 -0.86 13.92
CA ASN A 810 0.26 -1.55 14.28
C ASN A 810 -0.61 -1.75 13.02
N SER A 811 -0.99 -3.00 12.74
CA SER A 811 -1.71 -3.34 11.50
C SER A 811 -3.07 -2.65 11.39
N GLU A 812 -3.85 -2.67 12.46
CA GLU A 812 -5.19 -2.08 12.49
C GLU A 812 -5.13 -0.56 12.29
N GLU A 813 -4.18 0.13 12.94
CA GLU A 813 -3.96 1.57 12.70
C GLU A 813 -3.63 1.88 11.25
N MET A 814 -2.85 1.04 10.58
CA MET A 814 -2.44 1.26 9.19
C MET A 814 -3.60 0.98 8.22
N TYR A 815 -4.38 -0.09 8.43
CA TYR A 815 -5.60 -0.35 7.67
C TYR A 815 -6.66 0.75 7.88
N ALA A 816 -6.82 1.26 9.11
CA ALA A 816 -7.71 2.37 9.42
C ALA A 816 -7.34 3.65 8.65
N LYS A 817 -6.05 3.86 8.35
CA LYS A 817 -5.57 4.95 7.47
C LYS A 817 -5.79 4.68 5.97
N GLY A 818 -6.33 3.52 5.60
CA GLY A 818 -6.53 3.11 4.21
C GLY A 818 -5.22 2.82 3.47
N ILE A 819 -4.23 2.30 4.20
CA ILE A 819 -2.93 1.86 3.68
C ILE A 819 -2.97 0.33 3.56
N ASP A 820 -2.63 -0.18 2.39
CA ASP A 820 -2.51 -1.63 2.16
C ASP A 820 -1.25 -2.20 2.82
N ALA A 821 -1.29 -3.49 3.20
CA ALA A 821 -0.19 -4.21 3.84
C ALA A 821 1.15 -4.01 3.12
N ARG A 822 1.14 -4.07 1.79
CA ARG A 822 2.32 -3.90 0.92
C ARG A 822 3.02 -2.55 1.13
N PHE A 823 2.30 -1.54 1.59
CA PHE A 823 2.77 -0.16 1.76
C PHE A 823 2.77 0.32 3.23
N PHE A 824 2.75 -0.62 4.19
CA PHE A 824 2.94 -0.30 5.61
C PHE A 824 4.30 0.33 5.87
N SER A 825 5.35 -0.15 5.21
CA SER A 825 6.67 0.47 5.23
C SER A 825 6.67 1.70 4.32
N ARG A 826 6.89 2.88 4.92
CA ARG A 826 6.81 4.18 4.24
C ARG A 826 7.75 5.19 4.90
N ALA A 827 9.04 4.99 4.69
CA ALA A 827 10.07 5.90 5.18
C ALA A 827 9.81 7.33 4.68
N ASN A 828 10.11 8.32 5.52
CA ASN A 828 9.91 9.75 5.23
C ASN A 828 8.47 10.19 4.91
N ASP A 829 7.46 9.32 5.11
CA ASP A 829 6.05 9.69 4.98
C ASP A 829 5.50 10.25 6.31
N ARG A 830 4.61 11.25 6.24
CA ARG A 830 3.97 11.86 7.41
C ARG A 830 3.08 10.86 8.18
N ARG A 831 2.52 9.86 7.49
CA ARG A 831 1.60 8.86 8.06
C ARG A 831 2.30 7.58 8.52
N ARG A 832 3.64 7.53 8.52
CA ARG A 832 4.43 6.39 9.02
C ARG A 832 3.95 5.94 10.42
N GLY A 833 3.89 4.63 10.63
CA GLY A 833 3.33 4.01 11.85
C GLY A 833 4.35 3.31 12.75
N GLY A 834 5.62 3.27 12.35
CA GLY A 834 6.63 2.36 12.88
C GLY A 834 7.31 1.64 11.72
N PHE A 835 8.35 0.83 12.00
CA PHE A 835 8.95 -0.02 10.98
C PHE A 835 8.12 -1.29 10.77
N VAL A 836 8.37 -1.99 9.66
CA VAL A 836 7.80 -3.31 9.39
C VAL A 836 8.92 -4.32 9.53
N GLU A 837 8.70 -5.35 10.33
CA GLU A 837 9.69 -6.40 10.55
C GLU A 837 9.86 -7.27 9.30
N SER A 838 11.08 -7.73 9.02
CA SER A 838 11.42 -8.54 7.86
C SER A 838 12.45 -9.61 8.23
N GLN A 839 12.38 -10.78 7.61
CA GLN A 839 13.40 -11.83 7.72
C GLN A 839 14.31 -11.80 6.49
N GLY A 840 15.52 -12.33 6.66
CA GLY A 840 16.52 -12.41 5.61
C GLY A 840 17.81 -11.67 5.93
N GLY A 841 18.62 -11.51 4.90
CA GLY A 841 19.94 -10.92 5.03
C GLY A 841 20.79 -11.17 3.78
N GLY A 842 22.10 -11.08 3.96
CA GLY A 842 23.02 -11.26 2.84
C GLY A 842 24.46 -11.47 3.25
N THR A 843 25.22 -11.94 2.27
CA THR A 843 26.65 -12.20 2.32
C THR A 843 27.37 -11.25 1.36
N ILE A 844 28.45 -10.63 1.83
CA ILE A 844 29.30 -9.71 1.06
C ILE A 844 30.72 -10.28 1.05
N LEU A 845 31.27 -10.50 -0.14
CA LEU A 845 32.61 -11.06 -0.32
C LEU A 845 33.63 -9.92 -0.48
N LEU A 846 34.59 -9.84 0.46
CA LEU A 846 35.65 -8.83 0.45
C LEU A 846 37.01 -9.45 0.15
N THR A 847 37.83 -8.74 -0.60
CA THR A 847 39.24 -9.10 -0.80
C THR A 847 40.08 -7.86 -1.08
N ARG A 848 41.40 -8.02 -1.05
CA ARG A 848 42.34 -6.97 -1.48
C ARG A 848 42.32 -6.83 -3.00
N GLY A 849 42.41 -5.61 -3.52
CA GLY A 849 42.24 -5.32 -4.94
C GLY A 849 43.25 -6.03 -5.86
N ASP A 850 44.48 -6.26 -5.40
CA ASP A 850 45.49 -7.03 -6.13
C ASP A 850 45.10 -8.51 -6.30
N ILE A 851 44.42 -9.11 -5.32
CA ILE A 851 43.92 -10.49 -5.40
C ILE A 851 42.76 -10.57 -6.39
N ALA A 852 41.81 -9.64 -6.31
CA ALA A 852 40.72 -9.56 -7.28
C ALA A 852 41.25 -9.41 -8.70
N LEU A 853 42.23 -8.52 -8.91
CA LEU A 853 42.87 -8.32 -10.21
C LEU A 853 43.60 -9.57 -10.70
N LYS A 854 44.37 -10.24 -9.82
CA LYS A 854 45.12 -11.46 -10.16
C LYS A 854 44.20 -12.60 -10.58
N LEU A 855 43.05 -12.73 -9.93
CA LEU A 855 42.08 -13.80 -10.18
C LEU A 855 41.03 -13.45 -11.24
N GLY A 856 40.98 -12.21 -11.70
CA GLY A 856 39.95 -11.75 -12.64
C GLY A 856 38.55 -11.76 -12.04
N LEU A 857 38.45 -11.54 -10.72
CA LEU A 857 37.16 -11.49 -10.03
C LEU A 857 36.38 -10.23 -10.46
N PRO A 858 35.04 -10.30 -10.55
CA PRO A 858 34.24 -9.09 -10.69
C PRO A 858 34.42 -8.19 -9.47
N VAL A 859 34.36 -6.88 -9.68
CA VAL A 859 34.39 -5.88 -8.60
C VAL A 859 33.08 -5.13 -8.63
N ALA A 860 32.21 -5.43 -7.65
CA ALA A 860 30.92 -4.76 -7.47
C ALA A 860 31.08 -3.35 -6.87
N GLY A 861 32.17 -3.11 -6.13
CA GLY A 861 32.49 -1.80 -5.58
C GLY A 861 33.81 -1.77 -4.83
N VAL A 862 34.28 -0.58 -4.49
CA VAL A 862 35.48 -0.35 -3.67
C VAL A 862 35.05 0.22 -2.33
N VAL A 863 35.55 -0.34 -1.22
CA VAL A 863 35.25 0.15 0.13
C VAL A 863 36.06 1.43 0.37
N GLY A 864 35.48 2.58 0.03
CA GLY A 864 36.15 3.87 0.19
C GLY A 864 36.34 4.29 1.65
N PHE A 865 35.38 3.95 2.51
CA PHE A 865 35.43 4.18 3.95
C PHE A 865 34.34 3.36 4.66
N VAL A 866 34.64 2.85 5.85
CA VAL A 866 33.67 2.21 6.74
C VAL A 866 34.05 2.53 8.19
N HIS A 867 33.05 2.90 9.00
CA HIS A 867 33.18 3.17 10.43
C HIS A 867 31.80 3.02 11.09
N SER A 868 31.66 2.19 12.11
CA SER A 868 30.40 1.90 12.80
C SER A 868 30.37 2.23 14.29
#